data_AF-F3Z5Z8-F1
#
_entry.id   AF-F3Z5Z8-F1
#
_cell.length_a   1.000
_cell.length_b   1.000
_cell.length_c   1.000
_cell.angle_alpha   90.00
_cell.angle_beta   90.00
_cell.angle_gamma   90.00
#
_symmetry.space_group_name_H-M   'P 1'
#
loop_
_entity.id
_entity.type
_entity.pdbx_description
1 polymer ?
#
loop_
_entity_poly.entity_id
_entity_poly.type
_entity_poly.pdbx_seq_one_letter_code
_entity_poly.pdbx_strand_id
1 'polypeptide(L)'
;MLAVPLSPPPVAYRHGCVRGDDVRVRMTRDVRERRLLRLWALWCGLLLVAAGGSVPAYGAQPRAAQNPLSVTYVARDCPAYSDIMANKARNNIQESLRDLGPDSNYTSSEAVSAAKEAAGTPLPPCEPLTNWTFTTGRGITGPTAATRNLSTVTGPVRQDITTTASTPELDAAGNPTGRTLQGAVTVRLTDAESAAVDANTLWAQGGTPAEPLNGKQEQYGFGALRCAQDSLNGDNVEHVSFPSGARHVFCYYYAVTPPPGAGTIKVVKHIDGAGQGDFRVDGNLSYADTNNDGVNDFVLSASTGKDASQTFVRGESDIDSDPWTFQEHLAPGSGWQLVGSPDCAARAAGGAPGRSEIRTDSAGRVEIGLVEGETVTCTYTNRRGGGEGLLQKETLGGTGTFDIDLDVPPGAPPVAVNPVTTTRPGVPETVARAQEVVTGTYTAVERKPAPDGRGTWELTSAVCDGEEMPITDAGDTWRVAHEVTAGENPHCLLTNTFTPGGALAIEKVTRGGTGTFGYGVTPHPAVTGPVDGAAQYKGEATTEAADTVTPAVREDGGPGPVADGLRVDDRLRYTVQEYLPPATDAGRWVLESVDCGVAQDGAFRPGSSSVEVRLTPEHPRPTCRFVNRYVAAGTVDVIKTTTDDEELRPEAARLVLNCADGTEDAVDVAPGASGGSIPRHSFDTATTCTVTEPRTGAAADAKVVTSASVMVDDGEQRPVGLGQPFAVRPGSRTVFRVANAFTGPSPSPSPSPSPSPSTSPPPSPGPSGELPHTGDDGSWLAPTAGLAFALLLGGGVLLRLAWVRRRRYE
;
A
#
# COMPACT_ATOMS: atom_id res chain seq x y z
N MET A 1 -27.91 -36.43 -40.43
CA MET A 1 -27.05 -37.53 -40.91
C MET A 1 -25.61 -37.09 -40.70
N LEU A 2 -24.77 -37.96 -40.13
CA LEU A 2 -23.29 -38.06 -40.24
C LEU A 2 -22.40 -36.79 -40.02
N ALA A 3 -21.20 -36.85 -39.45
CA ALA A 3 -20.59 -37.69 -38.39
C ALA A 3 -19.10 -37.28 -38.18
N VAL A 4 -18.68 -37.03 -36.92
CA VAL A 4 -17.40 -37.53 -36.31
C VAL A 4 -16.06 -36.95 -36.87
N PRO A 5 -14.90 -36.93 -36.14
CA PRO A 5 -14.61 -37.36 -34.77
C PRO A 5 -14.05 -36.28 -33.80
N LEU A 6 -14.10 -36.62 -32.50
CA LEU A 6 -13.19 -36.16 -31.44
C LEU A 6 -12.03 -37.15 -31.28
N SER A 7 -10.87 -36.69 -30.79
CA SER A 7 -9.73 -37.53 -30.36
C SER A 7 -8.95 -36.87 -29.20
N PRO A 8 -8.15 -37.65 -28.42
CA PRO A 8 -7.93 -37.40 -26.98
C PRO A 8 -6.61 -36.67 -26.62
N PRO A 9 -6.40 -36.26 -25.35
CA PRO A 9 -5.19 -35.56 -24.90
C PRO A 9 -3.98 -36.49 -24.70
N PRO A 10 -2.73 -35.96 -24.77
CA PRO A 10 -1.52 -36.74 -24.53
C PRO A 10 -1.21 -36.96 -23.05
N VAL A 11 -0.44 -38.03 -22.78
CA VAL A 11 -0.18 -38.63 -21.48
C VAL A 11 1.03 -38.00 -20.77
N ALA A 12 0.93 -37.85 -19.44
CA ALA A 12 2.04 -37.42 -18.59
C ALA A 12 3.12 -38.51 -18.43
N TYR A 13 4.39 -38.14 -18.58
CA TYR A 13 5.54 -38.96 -18.20
C TYR A 13 6.18 -38.43 -16.91
N ARG A 14 6.49 -39.34 -15.97
CA ARG A 14 7.25 -39.05 -14.74
C ARG A 14 8.73 -39.37 -14.93
N HIS A 15 9.60 -38.52 -14.37
CA HIS A 15 10.94 -38.75 -13.77
C HIS A 15 11.72 -37.42 -13.89
N GLY A 16 12.49 -36.92 -12.92
CA GLY A 16 12.74 -37.33 -11.53
C GLY A 16 13.47 -36.18 -10.79
N CYS A 17 13.54 -36.24 -9.45
CA CYS A 17 14.05 -35.12 -8.62
C CYS A 17 15.56 -34.90 -8.73
N VAL A 18 16.00 -33.64 -8.74
CA VAL A 18 17.26 -33.17 -8.11
C VAL A 18 17.01 -31.81 -7.44
N ARG A 19 17.46 -31.64 -6.19
CA ARG A 19 17.56 -30.33 -5.53
C ARG A 19 18.87 -29.65 -5.94
N GLY A 20 18.86 -28.35 -6.16
CA GLY A 20 20.05 -27.51 -6.23
C GLY A 20 19.75 -26.19 -5.54
N ASP A 21 20.37 -25.97 -4.38
CA ASP A 21 20.16 -24.75 -3.58
C ASP A 21 20.84 -23.53 -4.22
N ASP A 22 20.17 -22.40 -4.09
CA ASP A 22 20.61 -21.09 -4.58
C ASP A 22 21.65 -20.48 -3.63
N VAL A 23 22.88 -20.27 -4.12
CA VAL A 23 23.96 -19.61 -3.36
C VAL A 23 24.47 -18.39 -4.11
N ARG A 24 24.00 -17.24 -3.63
CA ARG A 24 24.47 -15.90 -4.01
C ARG A 24 26.00 -15.78 -3.81
N VAL A 25 26.71 -15.23 -4.79
CA VAL A 25 27.94 -14.48 -4.52
C VAL A 25 27.88 -13.13 -5.23
N ARG A 26 27.90 -12.07 -4.42
CA ARG A 26 27.90 -10.66 -4.85
C ARG A 26 29.33 -10.26 -5.27
N MET A 27 29.43 -9.29 -6.18
CA MET A 27 30.69 -8.64 -6.55
C MET A 27 31.51 -8.18 -5.34
N THR A 28 32.83 -8.17 -5.49
CA THR A 28 33.66 -7.00 -5.11
C THR A 28 34.92 -6.95 -5.97
N ARG A 29 35.25 -5.76 -6.47
CA ARG A 29 36.59 -5.45 -6.98
C ARG A 29 37.56 -5.41 -5.81
N ASP A 30 38.79 -5.87 -5.98
CA ASP A 30 39.92 -5.11 -5.47
C ASP A 30 41.16 -5.23 -6.37
N VAL A 31 42.00 -4.20 -6.36
CA VAL A 31 43.15 -4.04 -7.26
C VAL A 31 44.43 -4.06 -6.43
N ARG A 32 45.24 -5.13 -6.51
CA ARG A 32 46.69 -5.02 -6.25
C ARG A 32 47.54 -6.21 -6.69
N GLU A 33 48.82 -5.86 -6.87
CA GLU A 33 50.03 -6.70 -6.76
C GLU A 33 50.41 -7.67 -7.90
N ARG A 34 51.30 -7.14 -8.76
CA ARG A 34 52.34 -7.93 -9.44
C ARG A 34 53.47 -8.27 -8.46
N ARG A 35 53.89 -9.53 -8.38
CA ARG A 35 55.29 -10.07 -8.34
C ARG A 35 55.35 -11.41 -7.59
N LEU A 36 56.37 -12.22 -7.92
CA LEU A 36 56.68 -13.55 -7.38
C LEU A 36 55.69 -14.63 -7.89
N LEU A 37 56.07 -15.81 -8.39
CA LEU A 37 57.31 -16.57 -8.17
C LEU A 37 58.00 -17.03 -9.47
N ARG A 38 59.32 -16.85 -9.53
CA ARG A 38 60.26 -17.78 -10.18
C ARG A 38 61.01 -18.52 -9.07
N LEU A 39 61.66 -19.63 -9.41
CA LEU A 39 62.49 -20.51 -8.55
C LEU A 39 61.68 -21.48 -7.68
N TRP A 40 61.70 -22.79 -8.02
CA TRP A 40 61.67 -23.96 -7.12
C TRP A 40 61.76 -25.25 -7.97
N ALA A 41 62.89 -25.45 -8.67
CA ALA A 41 63.14 -26.63 -9.50
C ALA A 41 64.65 -26.90 -9.73
N LEU A 42 65.43 -26.90 -8.65
CA LEU A 42 66.78 -27.45 -8.58
C LEU A 42 66.90 -28.18 -7.24
N TRP A 43 67.72 -29.25 -7.19
CA TRP A 43 67.89 -30.20 -6.07
C TRP A 43 66.90 -31.37 -5.98
N CYS A 44 67.09 -32.36 -6.87
CA CYS A 44 67.18 -33.78 -6.48
C CYS A 44 67.85 -34.60 -7.60
N GLY A 45 68.78 -35.50 -7.24
CA GLY A 45 69.31 -36.52 -8.17
C GLY A 45 70.71 -36.26 -8.74
N LEU A 46 71.74 -36.32 -7.91
CA LEU A 46 73.09 -36.69 -8.36
C LEU A 46 73.41 -38.10 -7.82
N LEU A 47 74.26 -38.85 -8.55
CA LEU A 47 74.83 -40.18 -8.23
C LEU A 47 73.92 -41.42 -8.42
N LEU A 48 74.12 -42.08 -9.57
CA LEU A 48 74.56 -43.48 -9.57
C LEU A 48 75.62 -43.69 -10.66
N VAL A 49 76.52 -44.64 -10.45
CA VAL A 49 77.86 -44.68 -11.06
C VAL A 49 77.99 -45.78 -12.12
N ALA A 50 78.71 -45.45 -13.20
CA ALA A 50 79.42 -46.30 -14.16
C ALA A 50 78.86 -47.69 -14.51
N ALA A 51 78.44 -47.83 -15.78
CA ALA A 51 78.69 -49.04 -16.56
C ALA A 51 79.38 -48.64 -17.87
N GLY A 52 80.59 -49.14 -18.10
CA GLY A 52 81.36 -48.83 -19.32
C GLY A 52 80.80 -49.57 -20.53
N GLY A 53 80.43 -48.83 -21.57
CA GLY A 53 80.01 -49.38 -22.86
C GLY A 53 80.40 -48.44 -23.98
N SER A 54 81.45 -48.77 -24.72
CA SER A 54 81.91 -48.01 -25.88
C SER A 54 80.95 -48.22 -27.06
N VAL A 55 79.94 -47.36 -27.18
CA VAL A 55 79.09 -47.27 -28.37
C VAL A 55 79.87 -46.50 -29.44
N PRO A 56 80.00 -47.01 -30.69
CA PRO A 56 80.72 -46.30 -31.73
C PRO A 56 80.05 -44.96 -32.04
N ALA A 57 80.87 -43.92 -32.21
CA ALA A 57 80.41 -42.62 -32.66
C ALA A 57 79.92 -42.74 -34.11
N TYR A 58 78.62 -42.95 -34.30
CA TYR A 58 77.95 -42.60 -35.54
C TYR A 58 78.13 -41.09 -35.72
N GLY A 59 78.93 -40.71 -36.72
CA GLY A 59 79.19 -39.31 -37.03
C GLY A 59 77.87 -38.57 -37.23
N ALA A 60 77.73 -37.41 -36.59
CA ALA A 60 76.59 -36.55 -36.80
C ALA A 60 76.49 -36.26 -38.31
N GLN A 61 75.42 -36.74 -38.95
CA GLN A 61 75.12 -36.35 -40.33
C GLN A 61 75.02 -34.82 -40.37
N PRO A 62 75.53 -34.16 -41.41
CA PRO A 62 75.36 -32.72 -41.55
C PRO A 62 73.86 -32.41 -41.50
N ARG A 63 73.46 -31.60 -40.52
CA ARG A 63 72.09 -31.09 -40.42
C ARG A 63 71.78 -30.42 -41.75
N ALA A 64 70.81 -30.96 -42.51
CA ALA A 64 70.41 -30.38 -43.78
C ALA A 64 70.15 -28.88 -43.58
N ALA A 65 70.71 -28.06 -44.47
CA ALA A 65 70.61 -26.61 -44.35
C ALA A 65 69.12 -26.24 -44.36
N GLN A 66 68.62 -25.71 -43.26
CA GLN A 66 67.20 -25.37 -43.17
C GLN A 66 66.92 -24.22 -44.14
N ASN A 67 65.84 -24.33 -44.91
CA ASN A 67 65.41 -23.24 -45.78
C ASN A 67 65.20 -21.97 -44.94
N PRO A 68 65.58 -20.78 -45.45
CA PRO A 68 65.33 -19.52 -44.77
C PRO A 68 63.82 -19.27 -44.65
N LEU A 69 63.41 -18.46 -43.66
CA LEU A 69 62.01 -18.07 -43.53
C LEU A 69 61.55 -17.37 -44.81
N SER A 70 60.36 -17.73 -45.27
CA SER A 70 59.77 -17.20 -46.50
C SER A 70 58.25 -17.12 -46.43
N VAL A 71 57.67 -16.22 -47.21
CA VAL A 71 56.20 -16.08 -47.35
C VAL A 71 55.86 -16.09 -48.84
N THR A 72 54.82 -16.83 -49.21
CA THR A 72 54.19 -16.67 -50.53
C THR A 72 52.96 -15.79 -50.39
N TYR A 73 53.02 -14.62 -51.02
CA TYR A 73 51.91 -13.70 -51.16
C TYR A 73 51.14 -14.03 -52.44
N VAL A 74 49.82 -14.14 -52.33
CA VAL A 74 48.91 -14.49 -53.42
C VAL A 74 47.79 -13.47 -53.44
N ALA A 75 47.44 -12.93 -54.62
CA ALA A 75 46.33 -12.02 -54.78
C ALA A 75 45.31 -12.56 -55.79
N ARG A 76 44.02 -12.34 -55.52
CA ARG A 76 42.89 -12.77 -56.33
C ARG A 76 41.88 -11.63 -56.49
N ASP A 77 41.22 -11.58 -57.63
CA ASP A 77 40.05 -10.73 -57.87
C ASP A 77 38.81 -11.58 -58.19
N CYS A 78 37.72 -11.27 -57.50
CA CYS A 78 36.47 -12.04 -57.49
C CYS A 78 35.31 -11.21 -58.07
N PRO A 79 34.33 -11.84 -58.74
CA PRO A 79 33.12 -11.13 -59.22
C PRO A 79 32.28 -10.54 -58.09
N ALA A 80 32.11 -11.26 -56.97
CA ALA A 80 31.33 -10.81 -55.82
C ALA A 80 31.99 -11.16 -54.47
N TYR A 81 31.55 -10.49 -53.41
CA TYR A 81 31.97 -10.80 -52.03
C TYR A 81 31.55 -12.20 -51.58
N SER A 82 30.42 -12.70 -52.11
CA SER A 82 29.94 -14.08 -51.92
C SER A 82 30.88 -15.15 -52.49
N ASP A 83 31.83 -14.77 -53.36
CA ASP A 83 32.79 -15.68 -53.98
C ASP A 83 34.10 -15.77 -53.18
N ILE A 84 34.17 -15.08 -52.03
CA ILE A 84 35.31 -15.09 -51.12
C ILE A 84 34.94 -15.89 -49.88
N MET A 85 35.71 -16.92 -49.54
CA MET A 85 35.56 -17.60 -48.25
C MET A 85 35.78 -16.60 -47.10
N ALA A 86 34.89 -16.60 -46.11
CA ALA A 86 35.00 -15.75 -44.93
C ALA A 86 36.23 -16.13 -44.07
N ASN A 87 36.74 -15.20 -43.28
CA ASN A 87 37.72 -15.50 -42.24
C ASN A 87 37.03 -16.27 -41.08
N LYS A 88 37.80 -16.91 -40.20
CA LYS A 88 37.25 -17.81 -39.17
C LYS A 88 36.26 -17.20 -38.17
N ALA A 89 36.24 -15.89 -38.00
CA ALA A 89 35.19 -15.21 -37.27
C ALA A 89 34.51 -14.20 -38.19
N ARG A 90 33.20 -14.33 -38.34
CA ARG A 90 32.38 -13.24 -38.87
C ARG A 90 32.11 -12.27 -37.74
N ASN A 91 32.56 -11.03 -37.90
CA ASN A 91 32.41 -9.98 -36.91
C ASN A 91 32.51 -8.60 -37.60
N ASN A 92 32.21 -7.54 -36.85
CA ASN A 92 32.26 -6.17 -37.39
C ASN A 92 33.68 -5.55 -37.38
N ILE A 93 34.74 -6.36 -37.24
CA ILE A 93 36.12 -5.97 -37.56
C ILE A 93 36.40 -6.25 -39.06
N GLN A 94 35.61 -7.12 -39.71
CA GLN A 94 35.70 -7.36 -41.14
C GLN A 94 35.53 -6.06 -41.95
N GLU A 95 36.54 -5.70 -42.73
CA GLU A 95 36.65 -4.41 -43.44
C GLU A 95 36.03 -4.45 -44.86
N SER A 96 35.39 -5.56 -45.25
CA SER A 96 34.69 -5.70 -46.53
C SER A 96 33.36 -4.93 -46.55
N LEU A 97 33.01 -4.40 -47.73
CA LEU A 97 31.79 -3.60 -47.90
C LEU A 97 30.50 -4.43 -47.91
N ARG A 98 30.58 -5.73 -48.19
CA ARG A 98 29.50 -6.72 -48.07
C ARG A 98 29.97 -7.94 -47.28
N ASP A 99 29.02 -8.74 -46.78
CA ASP A 99 29.36 -10.01 -46.13
C ASP A 99 30.00 -10.98 -47.15
N LEU A 100 30.87 -11.84 -46.65
CA LEU A 100 31.63 -12.79 -47.46
C LEU A 100 30.84 -14.10 -47.67
N GLY A 101 31.32 -14.92 -48.60
CA GLY A 101 30.78 -16.22 -49.01
C GLY A 101 30.79 -17.30 -47.91
N PRO A 102 31.07 -18.58 -48.23
CA PRO A 102 31.05 -19.66 -47.24
C PRO A 102 31.98 -19.42 -46.04
N ASP A 103 31.65 -20.01 -44.89
CA ASP A 103 32.51 -19.98 -43.69
C ASP A 103 33.89 -20.59 -43.95
N SER A 104 34.89 -20.12 -43.19
CA SER A 104 36.26 -20.62 -43.26
C SER A 104 36.33 -22.14 -43.08
N ASN A 105 36.97 -22.82 -44.02
CA ASN A 105 37.21 -24.27 -43.96
C ASN A 105 38.45 -24.64 -43.12
N TYR A 106 39.08 -23.68 -42.43
CA TYR A 106 40.23 -23.90 -41.55
C TYR A 106 39.83 -24.27 -40.12
N THR A 107 40.52 -25.27 -39.57
CA THR A 107 40.45 -25.63 -38.15
C THR A 107 41.29 -24.67 -37.29
N SER A 108 41.19 -24.77 -35.96
CA SER A 108 41.91 -23.85 -35.07
C SER A 108 43.44 -24.02 -35.19
N SER A 109 44.14 -22.90 -35.43
CA SER A 109 45.59 -22.85 -35.69
C SER A 109 46.07 -23.65 -36.89
N GLU A 110 45.19 -23.97 -37.85
CA GLU A 110 45.58 -24.56 -39.12
C GLU A 110 46.33 -23.53 -39.99
N ALA A 111 47.39 -23.97 -40.66
CA ALA A 111 48.15 -23.09 -41.54
C ALA A 111 47.40 -22.81 -42.84
N VAL A 112 47.39 -21.55 -43.29
CA VAL A 112 46.85 -21.13 -44.60
C VAL A 112 47.53 -21.95 -45.69
N SER A 113 46.77 -22.50 -46.64
CA SER A 113 47.31 -23.32 -47.72
C SER A 113 46.53 -23.19 -49.03
N ALA A 114 47.26 -23.29 -50.15
CA ALA A 114 46.68 -23.17 -51.49
C ALA A 114 45.54 -24.16 -51.77
N ALA A 115 45.58 -25.36 -51.18
CA ALA A 115 44.53 -26.36 -51.34
C ALA A 115 43.24 -26.01 -50.58
N LYS A 116 43.36 -25.42 -49.39
CA LYS A 116 42.21 -24.99 -48.56
C LYS A 116 41.55 -23.74 -49.12
N GLU A 117 42.32 -22.74 -49.53
CA GLU A 117 41.80 -21.55 -50.22
C GLU A 117 41.04 -21.94 -51.50
N ALA A 118 41.65 -22.77 -52.36
CA ALA A 118 41.01 -23.22 -53.61
C ALA A 118 39.77 -24.11 -53.40
N ALA A 119 39.65 -24.78 -52.25
CA ALA A 119 38.46 -25.55 -51.87
C ALA A 119 37.39 -24.72 -51.14
N GLY A 120 37.74 -23.53 -50.65
CA GLY A 120 36.84 -22.61 -49.95
C GLY A 120 36.21 -21.55 -50.85
N THR A 121 36.92 -21.12 -51.90
CA THR A 121 36.41 -20.22 -52.94
C THR A 121 35.32 -20.92 -53.79
N PRO A 122 34.09 -20.38 -53.87
CA PRO A 122 33.04 -20.84 -54.78
C PRO A 122 33.41 -20.80 -56.27
N LEU A 123 32.55 -21.38 -57.11
CA LEU A 123 32.71 -21.39 -58.57
C LEU A 123 31.79 -20.34 -59.23
N PRO A 124 32.25 -19.57 -60.24
CA PRO A 124 33.58 -19.65 -60.87
C PRO A 124 34.69 -19.13 -59.95
N PRO A 125 35.92 -19.69 -60.04
CA PRO A 125 37.01 -19.32 -59.14
C PRO A 125 37.48 -17.90 -59.42
N CYS A 126 37.88 -17.18 -58.37
CA CYS A 126 38.48 -15.85 -58.50
C CYS A 126 39.76 -15.88 -59.36
N GLU A 127 39.95 -14.86 -60.19
CA GLU A 127 41.03 -14.77 -61.16
C GLU A 127 42.37 -14.37 -60.49
N PRO A 128 43.54 -14.64 -61.12
CA PRO A 128 44.84 -14.32 -60.54
C PRO A 128 45.22 -12.83 -60.70
N LEU A 129 45.22 -12.10 -59.58
CA LEU A 129 45.58 -10.67 -59.57
C LEU A 129 47.11 -10.49 -59.60
N THR A 130 47.63 -10.08 -60.75
CA THR A 130 49.06 -9.77 -60.96
C THR A 130 49.36 -8.29 -60.75
N ASN A 131 50.61 -7.97 -60.44
CA ASN A 131 51.07 -6.62 -60.11
C ASN A 131 50.37 -6.00 -58.89
N TRP A 132 49.91 -6.84 -57.95
CA TRP A 132 49.41 -6.40 -56.65
C TRP A 132 50.57 -6.31 -55.67
N THR A 133 50.78 -5.14 -55.07
CA THR A 133 51.82 -4.93 -54.06
C THR A 133 51.28 -5.19 -52.66
N PHE A 134 52.11 -5.81 -51.83
CA PHE A 134 51.94 -6.01 -50.40
C PHE A 134 53.00 -5.23 -49.62
N THR A 135 52.70 -4.90 -48.38
CA THR A 135 53.64 -4.24 -47.45
C THR A 135 53.82 -5.08 -46.19
N THR A 136 55.03 -5.15 -45.63
CA THR A 136 55.25 -5.64 -44.26
C THR A 136 55.55 -4.50 -43.29
N GLY A 137 55.16 -4.65 -42.03
CA GLY A 137 55.39 -3.64 -40.98
C GLY A 137 55.53 -4.24 -39.58
N ARG A 138 55.66 -3.37 -38.56
CA ARG A 138 55.94 -3.75 -37.16
C ARG A 138 54.75 -3.59 -36.20
N GLY A 139 53.62 -3.15 -36.72
CA GLY A 139 52.38 -2.94 -35.98
C GLY A 139 51.27 -2.56 -36.94
N ILE A 140 50.11 -2.19 -36.39
CA ILE A 140 48.90 -1.87 -37.16
C ILE A 140 48.31 -0.52 -36.72
N THR A 141 47.51 0.09 -37.57
CA THR A 141 46.55 1.14 -37.20
C THR A 141 45.20 0.82 -37.82
N GLY A 142 44.13 1.12 -37.08
CA GLY A 142 42.76 0.84 -37.50
C GLY A 142 42.29 1.68 -38.69
N PRO A 143 41.13 1.32 -39.27
CA PRO A 143 40.59 1.94 -40.47
C PRO A 143 40.20 3.41 -40.28
N THR A 144 40.38 4.20 -41.33
CA THR A 144 39.97 5.62 -41.38
C THR A 144 39.46 5.98 -42.77
N ALA A 145 38.66 7.04 -42.89
CA ALA A 145 38.22 7.55 -44.20
C ALA A 145 39.41 7.88 -45.14
N ALA A 146 40.55 8.33 -44.59
CA ALA A 146 41.77 8.60 -45.36
C ALA A 146 42.40 7.32 -45.94
N THR A 147 42.30 6.20 -45.23
CA THR A 147 42.75 4.86 -45.67
C THR A 147 41.63 4.04 -46.31
N ARG A 148 40.58 4.69 -46.85
CA ARG A 148 39.40 4.05 -47.47
C ARG A 148 38.65 3.08 -46.55
N ASN A 149 38.69 3.35 -45.25
CA ASN A 149 38.19 2.50 -44.17
C ASN A 149 38.84 1.10 -44.11
N LEU A 150 40.10 1.02 -44.54
CA LEU A 150 40.95 -0.16 -44.37
C LEU A 150 42.06 0.13 -43.36
N SER A 151 42.41 -0.88 -42.58
CA SER A 151 43.58 -0.92 -41.70
C SER A 151 44.88 -0.85 -42.51
N THR A 152 45.94 -0.35 -41.88
CA THR A 152 47.28 -0.25 -42.49
C THR A 152 48.38 -0.61 -41.50
N VAL A 153 49.52 -1.10 -42.00
CA VAL A 153 50.69 -1.36 -41.13
C VAL A 153 51.37 -0.07 -40.70
N THR A 154 51.88 -0.07 -39.46
CA THR A 154 52.75 0.97 -38.94
C THR A 154 54.21 0.51 -38.91
N GLY A 155 55.13 1.46 -39.09
CA GLY A 155 56.57 1.18 -39.21
C GLY A 155 56.89 0.21 -40.35
N PRO A 156 56.60 0.58 -41.62
CA PRO A 156 56.79 -0.32 -42.77
C PRO A 156 58.26 -0.76 -42.89
N VAL A 157 58.44 -2.06 -43.10
CA VAL A 157 59.75 -2.73 -43.24
C VAL A 157 60.05 -3.00 -44.71
N ARG A 158 59.05 -3.43 -45.50
CA ARG A 158 59.21 -3.80 -46.91
C ARG A 158 57.98 -3.44 -47.74
N GLN A 159 58.18 -2.95 -48.97
CA GLN A 159 57.11 -2.49 -49.88
C GLN A 159 57.31 -2.95 -51.36
N ASP A 160 58.33 -3.75 -51.65
CA ASP A 160 58.65 -4.30 -52.99
C ASP A 160 58.10 -5.72 -53.21
N ILE A 161 57.03 -6.10 -52.48
CA ILE A 161 56.43 -7.44 -52.54
C ILE A 161 55.28 -7.43 -53.55
N THR A 162 55.59 -7.61 -54.83
CA THR A 162 54.59 -7.50 -55.92
C THR A 162 54.29 -8.86 -56.57
N THR A 163 53.02 -9.21 -56.72
CA THR A 163 52.60 -10.49 -57.33
C THR A 163 52.95 -10.59 -58.81
N THR A 164 53.36 -11.78 -59.23
CA THR A 164 53.75 -12.10 -60.61
C THR A 164 52.77 -13.08 -61.24
N ALA A 165 52.90 -13.32 -62.56
CA ALA A 165 52.02 -14.22 -63.30
C ALA A 165 52.05 -15.68 -62.78
N SER A 166 53.19 -16.17 -62.27
CA SER A 166 53.32 -17.53 -61.73
C SER A 166 54.54 -17.66 -60.82
N THR A 167 54.40 -18.41 -59.73
CA THR A 167 55.46 -18.71 -58.75
C THR A 167 55.37 -20.19 -58.32
N PRO A 168 56.49 -20.90 -58.06
CA PRO A 168 56.45 -22.26 -57.52
C PRO A 168 55.73 -22.32 -56.18
N GLU A 169 54.82 -23.28 -56.02
CA GLU A 169 54.17 -23.54 -54.73
C GLU A 169 55.16 -24.26 -53.79
N LEU A 170 55.28 -23.78 -52.56
CA LEU A 170 56.15 -24.38 -51.53
C LEU A 170 55.33 -25.13 -50.47
N ASP A 171 55.92 -26.18 -49.91
CA ASP A 171 55.45 -26.83 -48.68
C ASP A 171 55.82 -26.00 -47.44
N ALA A 172 55.29 -26.37 -46.27
CA ALA A 172 55.56 -25.67 -45.00
C ALA A 172 57.05 -25.67 -44.58
N ALA A 173 57.89 -26.53 -45.15
CA ALA A 173 59.34 -26.54 -44.94
C ALA A 173 60.12 -25.69 -45.98
N GLY A 174 59.43 -25.08 -46.94
CA GLY A 174 59.99 -24.21 -47.98
C GLY A 174 60.46 -24.95 -49.23
N ASN A 175 60.10 -26.22 -49.42
CA ASN A 175 60.48 -26.99 -50.61
C ASN A 175 59.41 -26.89 -51.71
N PRO A 176 59.76 -26.84 -53.00
CA PRO A 176 58.78 -26.86 -54.08
C PRO A 176 57.94 -28.15 -54.09
N THR A 177 56.61 -28.00 -54.18
CA THR A 177 55.67 -29.14 -54.28
C THR A 177 55.59 -29.75 -55.68
N GLY A 178 56.21 -29.09 -56.67
CA GLY A 178 56.06 -29.39 -58.10
C GLY A 178 54.86 -28.69 -58.76
N ARG A 179 54.02 -27.99 -57.99
CA ARG A 179 52.93 -27.14 -58.50
C ARG A 179 53.36 -25.68 -58.61
N THR A 180 52.54 -24.86 -59.27
CA THR A 180 52.72 -23.41 -59.40
C THR A 180 51.44 -22.66 -59.03
N LEU A 181 51.58 -21.51 -58.38
CA LEU A 181 50.49 -20.57 -58.09
C LEU A 181 50.57 -19.36 -59.02
N GLN A 182 49.47 -19.08 -59.71
CA GLN A 182 49.31 -17.84 -60.48
C GLN A 182 49.01 -16.65 -59.55
N GLY A 183 49.27 -15.42 -60.00
CA GLY A 183 48.97 -14.19 -59.24
C GLY A 183 49.67 -14.16 -57.87
N ALA A 184 50.95 -14.54 -57.85
CA ALA A 184 51.68 -14.81 -56.61
C ALA A 184 53.16 -14.39 -56.67
N VAL A 185 53.78 -14.26 -55.50
CA VAL A 185 55.22 -14.06 -55.33
C VAL A 185 55.70 -14.70 -54.03
N THR A 186 56.83 -15.40 -54.07
CA THR A 186 57.50 -15.92 -52.86
C THR A 186 58.71 -15.06 -52.54
N VAL A 187 58.74 -14.49 -51.35
CA VAL A 187 59.88 -13.73 -50.85
C VAL A 187 60.50 -14.40 -49.63
N ARG A 188 61.83 -14.35 -49.54
CA ARG A 188 62.54 -14.64 -48.29
C ARG A 188 62.43 -13.43 -47.37
N LEU A 189 62.30 -13.68 -46.07
CA LEU A 189 62.37 -12.62 -45.07
C LEU A 189 63.76 -11.98 -45.09
N THR A 190 63.79 -10.66 -45.00
CA THR A 190 64.98 -9.89 -44.66
C THR A 190 65.35 -10.07 -43.19
N ASP A 191 66.55 -9.64 -42.80
CA ASP A 191 66.98 -9.64 -41.39
C ASP A 191 66.02 -8.80 -40.51
N ALA A 192 65.48 -7.71 -41.06
CA ALA A 192 64.55 -6.81 -40.38
C ALA A 192 63.15 -7.42 -40.19
N GLU A 193 62.69 -8.24 -41.14
CA GLU A 193 61.44 -9.01 -41.02
C GLU A 193 61.63 -10.23 -40.10
N SER A 194 62.78 -10.89 -40.17
CA SER A 194 63.12 -12.01 -39.27
C SER A 194 63.16 -11.55 -37.82
N ALA A 195 63.78 -10.41 -37.53
CA ALA A 195 63.75 -9.81 -36.20
C ALA A 195 62.34 -9.38 -35.75
N ALA A 196 61.44 -9.04 -36.69
CA ALA A 196 60.05 -8.75 -36.38
C ALA A 196 59.25 -10.03 -36.05
N VAL A 197 59.53 -11.16 -36.73
CA VAL A 197 58.98 -12.49 -36.36
C VAL A 197 59.46 -12.91 -34.98
N ASP A 198 60.76 -12.81 -34.69
CA ASP A 198 61.32 -13.15 -33.37
C ASP A 198 60.73 -12.29 -32.24
N ALA A 199 60.35 -11.04 -32.54
CA ALA A 199 59.67 -10.14 -31.63
C ALA A 199 58.13 -10.32 -31.59
N ASN A 200 57.55 -11.20 -32.40
CA ASN A 200 56.10 -11.36 -32.61
C ASN A 200 55.41 -10.02 -32.97
N THR A 201 55.98 -9.34 -33.97
CA THR A 201 55.54 -8.02 -34.47
C THR A 201 55.54 -7.93 -36.00
N LEU A 202 55.72 -9.02 -36.76
CA LEU A 202 55.62 -8.95 -38.22
C LEU A 202 54.14 -8.96 -38.66
N TRP A 203 53.73 -7.91 -39.36
CA TRP A 203 52.40 -7.80 -39.97
C TRP A 203 52.54 -7.64 -41.48
N ALA A 204 51.56 -8.15 -42.23
CA ALA A 204 51.45 -8.00 -43.68
C ALA A 204 50.16 -7.27 -44.03
N GLN A 205 50.24 -6.39 -45.03
CA GLN A 205 49.13 -5.58 -45.52
C GLN A 205 48.87 -5.86 -47.01
N GLY A 206 47.58 -5.89 -47.40
CA GLY A 206 47.17 -5.70 -48.79
C GLY A 206 47.38 -4.24 -49.23
N GLY A 207 48.16 -4.02 -50.28
CA GLY A 207 48.53 -2.67 -50.73
C GLY A 207 49.65 -2.03 -49.94
N THR A 208 49.65 -0.69 -49.88
CA THR A 208 50.61 0.12 -49.12
C THR A 208 49.91 1.02 -48.10
N PRO A 209 50.60 1.52 -47.05
CA PRO A 209 49.97 2.39 -46.05
C PRO A 209 49.41 3.70 -46.62
N ALA A 210 49.98 4.20 -47.73
CA ALA A 210 49.47 5.37 -48.44
C ALA A 210 48.35 5.01 -49.43
N GLU A 211 48.40 3.80 -50.01
CA GLU A 211 47.44 3.31 -51.00
C GLU A 211 47.02 1.86 -50.65
N PRO A 212 46.07 1.66 -49.72
CA PRO A 212 45.65 0.32 -49.29
C PRO A 212 45.04 -0.54 -50.40
N LEU A 213 44.59 0.09 -51.48
CA LEU A 213 44.09 -0.56 -52.70
C LEU A 213 45.03 -0.34 -53.91
N ASN A 214 46.33 -0.06 -53.68
CA ASN A 214 47.34 0.17 -54.74
C ASN A 214 46.92 1.20 -55.82
N GLY A 215 46.25 2.28 -55.40
CA GLY A 215 45.72 3.33 -56.28
C GLY A 215 44.54 2.91 -57.16
N LYS A 216 43.98 1.72 -56.94
CA LYS A 216 42.96 1.06 -57.79
C LYS A 216 41.58 0.98 -57.14
N GLN A 217 41.25 1.89 -56.23
CA GLN A 217 39.96 1.91 -55.51
C GLN A 217 38.72 2.00 -56.42
N GLU A 218 38.85 2.50 -57.65
CA GLU A 218 37.75 2.52 -58.65
C GLU A 218 37.55 1.18 -59.35
N GLN A 219 38.52 0.27 -59.25
CA GLN A 219 38.51 -1.06 -59.89
C GLN A 219 38.30 -2.20 -58.88
N TYR A 220 38.82 -2.05 -57.66
CA TYR A 220 38.88 -3.11 -56.66
C TYR A 220 38.42 -2.65 -55.28
N GLY A 221 37.55 -3.43 -54.65
CA GLY A 221 37.23 -3.36 -53.23
C GLY A 221 38.00 -4.41 -52.44
N PHE A 222 38.27 -4.14 -51.16
CA PHE A 222 38.88 -5.12 -50.26
C PHE A 222 37.86 -6.20 -49.87
N GLY A 223 38.22 -7.47 -50.03
CA GLY A 223 37.42 -8.61 -49.59
C GLY A 223 37.98 -9.26 -48.32
N ALA A 224 39.19 -9.81 -48.38
CA ALA A 224 39.83 -10.47 -47.26
C ALA A 224 41.37 -10.53 -47.39
N LEU A 225 42.07 -10.57 -46.26
CA LEU A 225 43.46 -11.01 -46.15
C LEU A 225 43.51 -12.17 -45.13
N ARG A 226 44.34 -13.19 -45.42
CA ARG A 226 44.64 -14.30 -44.51
C ARG A 226 46.12 -14.63 -44.58
N CYS A 227 46.86 -14.42 -43.49
CA CYS A 227 48.30 -14.72 -43.41
C CYS A 227 48.62 -15.75 -42.33
N ALA A 228 49.47 -16.72 -42.65
CA ALA A 228 49.98 -17.78 -41.78
C ALA A 228 48.92 -18.72 -41.17
N GLN A 229 47.99 -18.21 -40.37
CA GLN A 229 46.85 -18.92 -39.77
C GLN A 229 45.63 -18.00 -39.86
N ASP A 230 44.60 -18.39 -40.62
CA ASP A 230 43.28 -17.74 -40.52
C ASP A 230 42.77 -17.95 -39.09
N SER A 231 42.72 -16.88 -38.31
CA SER A 231 42.60 -16.99 -36.84
C SER A 231 41.36 -16.30 -36.28
N LEU A 232 41.19 -14.99 -36.50
CA LEU A 232 40.27 -14.19 -35.67
C LEU A 232 39.56 -12.98 -36.34
N ASN A 233 40.10 -12.31 -37.36
CA ASN A 233 39.51 -11.07 -37.93
C ASN A 233 39.56 -11.08 -39.46
N GLY A 234 38.82 -10.17 -40.11
CA GLY A 234 38.78 -9.99 -41.57
C GLY A 234 39.25 -8.61 -42.02
N ASP A 235 40.41 -8.16 -41.53
CA ASP A 235 40.98 -6.84 -41.82
C ASP A 235 42.07 -6.89 -42.91
N ASN A 236 42.46 -5.73 -43.44
CA ASN A 236 43.49 -5.60 -44.47
C ASN A 236 44.93 -5.79 -43.95
N VAL A 237 45.12 -6.15 -42.66
CA VAL A 237 46.44 -6.24 -42.02
C VAL A 237 46.56 -7.43 -41.06
N GLU A 238 47.13 -8.53 -41.56
CA GLU A 238 47.21 -9.78 -40.82
C GLU A 238 48.58 -10.07 -40.21
N HIS A 239 48.59 -10.82 -39.10
CA HIS A 239 49.81 -11.16 -38.37
C HIS A 239 50.56 -12.33 -39.04
N VAL A 240 51.85 -12.12 -39.36
CA VAL A 240 52.69 -13.15 -39.99
C VAL A 240 53.47 -13.92 -38.93
N SER A 241 52.97 -15.10 -38.58
CA SER A 241 53.65 -16.06 -37.70
C SER A 241 54.17 -17.28 -38.46
N PHE A 242 55.06 -18.05 -37.86
CA PHE A 242 55.51 -19.34 -38.39
C PHE A 242 55.15 -20.46 -37.40
N PRO A 243 54.22 -21.37 -37.73
CA PRO A 243 53.90 -22.53 -36.91
C PRO A 243 55.14 -23.37 -36.57
N SER A 244 55.11 -24.11 -35.46
CA SER A 244 56.28 -24.86 -34.98
C SER A 244 56.84 -25.82 -36.04
N GLY A 245 58.07 -25.55 -36.49
CA GLY A 245 58.77 -26.32 -37.51
C GLY A 245 58.62 -25.79 -38.95
N ALA A 246 57.70 -24.86 -39.20
CA ALA A 246 57.55 -24.22 -40.49
C ALA A 246 58.74 -23.31 -40.83
N ARG A 247 59.02 -23.20 -42.13
CA ARG A 247 59.94 -22.25 -42.78
C ARG A 247 59.27 -21.45 -43.89
N HIS A 248 58.04 -21.82 -44.24
CA HIS A 248 57.23 -21.18 -45.25
C HIS A 248 55.78 -21.08 -44.78
N VAL A 249 55.13 -19.96 -45.11
CA VAL A 249 53.69 -19.72 -44.89
C VAL A 249 53.10 -18.93 -46.06
N PHE A 250 51.78 -18.91 -46.16
CA PHE A 250 51.05 -18.17 -47.19
C PHE A 250 50.40 -16.88 -46.63
N CYS A 251 50.24 -15.90 -47.50
CA CYS A 251 49.36 -14.73 -47.35
C CYS A 251 48.44 -14.67 -48.57
N TYR A 252 47.13 -14.82 -48.39
CA TYR A 252 46.13 -14.75 -49.46
C TYR A 252 45.31 -13.47 -49.32
N TYR A 253 45.32 -12.65 -50.37
CA TYR A 253 44.54 -11.43 -50.51
C TYR A 253 43.45 -11.61 -51.57
N TYR A 254 42.24 -11.16 -51.26
CA TYR A 254 41.09 -11.18 -52.14
C TYR A 254 40.51 -9.78 -52.31
N ALA A 255 40.32 -9.37 -53.56
CA ALA A 255 39.57 -8.18 -53.95
C ALA A 255 38.27 -8.55 -54.68
N VAL A 256 37.34 -7.61 -54.76
CA VAL A 256 36.10 -7.72 -55.56
C VAL A 256 36.12 -6.69 -56.68
N THR A 257 35.67 -7.06 -57.88
CA THR A 257 35.59 -6.19 -59.07
C THR A 257 34.26 -6.35 -59.83
N PRO A 258 33.50 -5.27 -60.10
CA PRO A 258 33.69 -3.91 -59.58
C PRO A 258 33.28 -3.80 -58.10
N PRO A 259 33.89 -2.91 -57.30
CA PRO A 259 33.39 -2.60 -55.97
C PRO A 259 32.09 -1.78 -56.02
N PRO A 260 31.17 -1.95 -55.06
CA PRO A 260 30.18 -0.93 -54.76
C PRO A 260 30.85 0.31 -54.13
N GLY A 261 30.23 1.48 -54.26
CA GLY A 261 30.64 2.65 -53.47
C GLY A 261 30.53 2.39 -51.96
N ALA A 262 31.20 3.19 -51.13
CA ALA A 262 31.15 3.04 -49.67
C ALA A 262 30.30 4.13 -49.00
N GLY A 263 29.31 3.73 -48.22
CA GLY A 263 28.50 4.59 -47.36
C GLY A 263 28.64 4.22 -45.87
N THR A 264 28.00 5.00 -45.00
CA THR A 264 27.99 4.77 -43.54
C THR A 264 26.57 4.60 -43.03
N ILE A 265 26.33 3.59 -42.19
CA ILE A 265 25.07 3.40 -41.46
C ILE A 265 25.40 3.47 -39.96
N LYS A 266 24.70 4.34 -39.22
CA LYS A 266 24.80 4.46 -37.77
C LYS A 266 23.46 4.09 -37.14
N VAL A 267 23.46 3.10 -36.27
CA VAL A 267 22.28 2.74 -35.47
C VAL A 267 22.47 3.27 -34.05
N VAL A 268 21.48 4.01 -33.56
CA VAL A 268 21.44 4.64 -32.24
C VAL A 268 20.30 4.02 -31.45
N LYS A 269 20.54 3.80 -30.15
CA LYS A 269 19.55 3.36 -29.19
C LYS A 269 19.34 4.42 -28.13
N HIS A 270 18.11 4.91 -28.04
CA HIS A 270 17.62 5.84 -27.04
C HIS A 270 16.63 5.15 -26.09
N ILE A 271 16.60 5.60 -24.83
CA ILE A 271 15.59 5.20 -23.84
C ILE A 271 14.81 6.46 -23.44
N ASP A 272 13.52 6.45 -23.73
CA ASP A 272 12.57 7.43 -23.28
C ASP A 272 12.05 7.03 -21.88
N GLY A 273 12.42 7.81 -20.86
CA GLY A 273 12.11 7.55 -19.46
C GLY A 273 13.21 6.79 -18.70
N ALA A 274 12.79 6.02 -17.68
CA ALA A 274 13.69 5.31 -16.77
C ALA A 274 14.04 3.90 -17.28
N GLY A 275 15.33 3.54 -17.22
CA GLY A 275 15.79 2.17 -17.46
C GLY A 275 17.23 2.03 -17.97
N GLN A 276 17.68 0.79 -18.04
CA GLN A 276 18.90 0.36 -18.72
C GLN A 276 18.64 -1.01 -19.36
N GLY A 277 19.19 -1.25 -20.54
CA GLY A 277 19.02 -2.52 -21.24
C GLY A 277 20.04 -2.74 -22.34
N ASP A 278 20.22 -4.02 -22.68
CA ASP A 278 20.93 -4.48 -23.87
C ASP A 278 19.89 -4.78 -24.95
N PHE A 279 20.02 -4.13 -26.10
CA PHE A 279 19.06 -4.22 -27.19
C PHE A 279 19.73 -4.86 -28.39
N ARG A 280 19.28 -6.07 -28.73
CA ARG A 280 19.75 -6.85 -29.87
C ARG A 280 19.08 -6.34 -31.14
N VAL A 281 19.84 -6.16 -32.21
CA VAL A 281 19.38 -5.70 -33.51
C VAL A 281 19.78 -6.73 -34.55
N ASP A 282 18.78 -7.40 -35.12
CA ASP A 282 18.89 -8.53 -36.04
C ASP A 282 18.87 -8.01 -37.49
N GLY A 283 19.65 -8.61 -38.39
CA GLY A 283 19.59 -8.32 -39.83
C GLY A 283 20.95 -8.35 -40.54
N ASN A 284 20.96 -8.07 -41.85
CA ASN A 284 22.17 -8.18 -42.67
C ASN A 284 23.19 -7.04 -42.45
N LEU A 285 22.88 -6.02 -41.64
CA LEU A 285 23.77 -4.90 -41.38
C LEU A 285 25.04 -5.31 -40.62
N SER A 286 24.91 -6.23 -39.66
CA SER A 286 26.04 -6.81 -38.93
C SER A 286 26.61 -7.99 -39.73
N TYR A 287 27.91 -8.25 -39.54
CA TYR A 287 28.50 -9.53 -39.92
C TYR A 287 28.75 -10.43 -38.69
N ALA A 288 28.50 -9.94 -37.48
CA ALA A 288 28.54 -10.80 -36.29
C ALA A 288 27.22 -11.55 -36.13
N ASP A 289 27.27 -12.75 -35.55
CA ASP A 289 26.16 -13.44 -34.89
C ASP A 289 26.59 -13.56 -33.42
N THR A 290 26.01 -12.72 -32.54
CA THR A 290 26.47 -12.56 -31.16
C THR A 290 25.86 -13.56 -30.18
N ASN A 291 24.80 -14.28 -30.57
CA ASN A 291 24.13 -15.28 -29.75
C ASN A 291 24.20 -16.71 -30.33
N ASN A 292 24.78 -16.89 -31.51
CA ASN A 292 24.89 -18.13 -32.27
C ASN A 292 23.54 -18.76 -32.68
N ASP A 293 22.53 -17.93 -32.99
CA ASP A 293 21.22 -18.40 -33.49
C ASP A 293 21.14 -18.55 -35.02
N GLY A 294 22.17 -18.13 -35.75
CA GLY A 294 22.24 -18.18 -37.22
C GLY A 294 21.67 -16.94 -37.92
N VAL A 295 21.26 -15.91 -37.17
CA VAL A 295 20.90 -14.59 -37.69
C VAL A 295 22.01 -13.60 -37.31
N ASN A 296 22.54 -12.88 -38.29
CA ASN A 296 23.50 -11.82 -37.99
C ASN A 296 22.84 -10.74 -37.12
N ASP A 297 23.51 -10.32 -36.05
CA ASP A 297 23.00 -9.34 -35.09
C ASP A 297 24.13 -8.51 -34.45
N PHE A 298 23.73 -7.52 -33.65
CA PHE A 298 24.61 -6.77 -32.75
C PHE A 298 23.82 -6.25 -31.56
N VAL A 299 24.51 -5.82 -30.49
CA VAL A 299 23.89 -5.39 -29.24
C VAL A 299 24.26 -3.94 -28.89
N LEU A 300 23.25 -3.14 -28.56
CA LEU A 300 23.39 -1.76 -28.07
C LEU A 300 23.00 -1.67 -26.60
N SER A 301 23.97 -1.35 -25.72
CA SER A 301 23.77 -1.23 -24.27
C SER A 301 23.46 0.22 -23.85
N ALA A 302 22.19 0.59 -23.78
CA ALA A 302 21.72 1.97 -23.48
C ALA A 302 21.19 2.12 -22.04
N SER A 303 21.24 3.34 -21.50
CA SER A 303 20.62 3.71 -20.21
C SER A 303 19.99 5.10 -20.27
N THR A 304 19.09 5.42 -19.33
CA THR A 304 18.51 6.78 -19.18
C THR A 304 19.59 7.86 -19.25
N GLY A 305 19.39 8.84 -20.13
CA GLY A 305 20.31 9.96 -20.35
C GLY A 305 21.63 9.59 -21.05
N LYS A 306 21.80 8.35 -21.53
CA LYS A 306 23.00 7.88 -22.23
C LYS A 306 22.64 6.87 -23.32
N ASP A 307 22.55 7.39 -24.54
CA ASP A 307 22.36 6.59 -25.74
C ASP A 307 23.54 5.65 -26.00
N ALA A 308 23.25 4.53 -26.66
CA ALA A 308 24.25 3.67 -27.27
C ALA A 308 24.21 3.83 -28.79
N SER A 309 25.33 3.59 -29.48
CA SER A 309 25.31 3.54 -30.95
C SER A 309 26.45 2.71 -31.53
N GLN A 310 26.19 2.09 -32.67
CA GLN A 310 27.19 1.41 -33.49
C GLN A 310 27.17 1.97 -34.90
N THR A 311 28.34 2.02 -35.54
CA THR A 311 28.54 2.57 -36.88
C THR A 311 29.18 1.53 -37.77
N PHE A 312 28.68 1.40 -38.99
CA PHE A 312 29.08 0.41 -39.98
C PHE A 312 29.44 1.13 -41.28
N VAL A 313 30.58 0.76 -41.87
CA VAL A 313 30.92 1.12 -43.26
C VAL A 313 30.45 -0.01 -44.15
N ARG A 314 29.66 0.32 -45.17
CA ARG A 314 28.92 -0.65 -45.97
C ARG A 314 28.86 -0.24 -47.44
N GLY A 315 28.69 -1.24 -48.30
CA GLY A 315 28.55 -1.03 -49.74
C GLY A 315 27.25 -0.32 -50.09
N GLU A 316 27.31 0.47 -51.16
CA GLU A 316 26.15 1.02 -51.86
C GLU A 316 25.12 -0.08 -52.15
N SER A 317 23.85 0.24 -51.96
CA SER A 317 22.73 -0.70 -52.11
C SER A 317 21.52 -0.05 -52.77
N ASP A 318 20.78 -0.86 -53.51
CA ASP A 318 19.47 -0.51 -54.05
C ASP A 318 18.37 -1.07 -53.13
N ILE A 319 17.37 -0.25 -52.81
CA ILE A 319 16.38 -0.59 -51.77
C ILE A 319 15.38 -1.67 -52.21
N ASP A 320 15.19 -1.86 -53.52
CA ASP A 320 14.21 -2.81 -54.07
C ASP A 320 14.81 -4.18 -54.40
N SER A 321 16.14 -4.28 -54.55
CA SER A 321 16.83 -5.51 -54.95
C SER A 321 17.81 -6.07 -53.91
N ASP A 322 18.50 -5.24 -53.12
CA ASP A 322 19.47 -5.68 -52.11
C ASP A 322 19.65 -4.66 -50.96
N PRO A 323 18.59 -4.32 -50.20
CA PRO A 323 18.68 -3.35 -49.11
C PRO A 323 19.53 -3.83 -47.94
N TRP A 324 20.13 -2.87 -47.23
CA TRP A 324 20.54 -3.11 -45.84
C TRP A 324 19.29 -3.16 -44.96
N THR A 325 19.12 -4.26 -44.23
CA THR A 325 17.93 -4.53 -43.42
C THR A 325 18.35 -4.82 -41.99
N PHE A 326 17.63 -4.22 -41.04
CA PHE A 326 17.79 -4.50 -39.62
C PHE A 326 16.52 -4.18 -38.83
N GLN A 327 16.33 -4.86 -37.71
CA GLN A 327 15.18 -4.72 -36.82
C GLN A 327 15.61 -4.98 -35.38
N GLU A 328 15.15 -4.17 -34.44
CA GLU A 328 15.37 -4.47 -33.01
C GLU A 328 14.54 -5.68 -32.57
N HIS A 329 15.21 -6.64 -31.92
CA HIS A 329 14.56 -7.79 -31.31
C HIS A 329 14.02 -7.45 -29.91
N LEU A 330 12.70 -7.27 -29.81
CA LEU A 330 12.01 -7.15 -28.53
C LEU A 330 11.71 -8.53 -27.94
N ALA A 331 12.50 -8.95 -26.95
CA ALA A 331 12.26 -10.20 -26.23
C ALA A 331 10.87 -10.17 -25.54
N PRO A 332 10.00 -11.18 -25.75
CA PRO A 332 8.69 -11.25 -25.10
C PRO A 332 8.77 -11.19 -23.57
N GLY A 333 7.89 -10.40 -22.95
CA GLY A 333 7.87 -10.22 -21.49
C GLY A 333 9.02 -9.38 -20.92
N SER A 334 9.87 -8.78 -21.76
CA SER A 334 10.98 -7.92 -21.31
C SER A 334 10.55 -6.57 -20.71
N GLY A 335 9.25 -6.22 -20.80
CA GLY A 335 8.71 -4.91 -20.43
C GLY A 335 9.13 -3.76 -21.34
N TRP A 336 9.97 -4.00 -22.34
CA TRP A 336 10.40 -2.98 -23.31
C TRP A 336 9.43 -2.89 -24.48
N GLN A 337 9.06 -1.66 -24.83
CA GLN A 337 8.22 -1.34 -25.99
C GLN A 337 8.93 -0.34 -26.89
N LEU A 338 8.83 -0.53 -28.21
CA LEU A 338 9.30 0.45 -29.20
C LEU A 338 8.33 1.62 -29.27
N VAL A 339 8.86 2.85 -29.27
CA VAL A 339 8.08 4.08 -29.36
C VAL A 339 8.00 4.53 -30.83
N GLY A 340 6.94 4.07 -31.52
CA GLY A 340 6.69 4.40 -32.93
C GLY A 340 7.58 3.61 -33.89
N SER A 341 7.80 4.14 -35.10
CA SER A 341 8.80 3.62 -36.04
C SER A 341 10.18 4.26 -35.77
N PRO A 342 11.30 3.60 -36.10
CA PRO A 342 12.64 4.18 -35.94
C PRO A 342 12.79 5.50 -36.72
N ASP A 343 13.41 6.50 -36.11
CA ASP A 343 13.68 7.79 -36.76
C ASP A 343 14.99 7.72 -37.54
N CYS A 344 14.91 7.81 -38.86
CA CYS A 344 16.03 7.60 -39.77
C CYS A 344 16.24 8.79 -40.72
N ALA A 345 17.48 9.26 -40.85
CA ALA A 345 17.84 10.37 -41.73
C ALA A 345 19.16 10.13 -42.49
N ALA A 346 19.13 10.36 -43.81
CA ALA A 346 20.30 10.39 -44.68
C ALA A 346 20.95 11.78 -44.71
N ARG A 347 22.29 11.82 -44.70
CA ARG A 347 23.11 13.03 -44.87
C ARG A 347 24.22 12.79 -45.87
N ALA A 348 24.38 13.71 -46.83
CA ALA A 348 25.57 13.75 -47.67
C ALA A 348 26.81 14.17 -46.84
N ALA A 349 28.01 13.88 -47.32
CA ALA A 349 29.27 14.25 -46.64
C ALA A 349 29.40 15.74 -46.28
N GLY A 350 28.73 16.63 -47.02
CA GLY A 350 28.66 18.07 -46.73
C GLY A 350 27.58 18.50 -45.71
N GLY A 351 26.89 17.56 -45.06
CA GLY A 351 25.83 17.81 -44.06
C GLY A 351 24.44 18.13 -44.64
N ALA A 352 24.31 18.30 -45.95
CA ALA A 352 23.02 18.43 -46.63
C ALA A 352 22.17 17.14 -46.51
N PRO A 353 20.85 17.20 -46.70
CA PRO A 353 20.02 15.99 -46.86
C PRO A 353 20.61 15.04 -47.92
N GLY A 354 20.70 13.77 -47.57
CA GLY A 354 21.15 12.71 -48.49
C GLY A 354 20.05 12.27 -49.47
N ARG A 355 20.43 11.36 -50.36
CA ARG A 355 19.58 10.70 -51.36
C ARG A 355 19.34 9.21 -51.07
N SER A 356 20.03 8.64 -50.07
CA SER A 356 19.81 7.26 -49.63
C SER A 356 18.34 7.04 -49.30
N GLU A 357 17.74 6.01 -49.90
CA GLU A 357 16.35 5.66 -49.67
C GLU A 357 16.21 4.88 -48.37
N ILE A 358 15.13 5.15 -47.63
CA ILE A 358 14.89 4.55 -46.31
C ILE A 358 13.41 4.18 -46.20
N ARG A 359 13.13 2.95 -45.78
CA ARG A 359 11.78 2.47 -45.43
C ARG A 359 11.80 2.00 -43.98
N THR A 360 10.78 2.39 -43.21
CA THR A 360 10.61 2.01 -41.80
C THR A 360 9.17 1.60 -41.54
N ASP A 361 8.96 0.64 -40.63
CA ASP A 361 7.62 0.22 -40.20
C ASP A 361 7.43 0.33 -38.68
N SER A 362 6.19 0.11 -38.24
CA SER A 362 5.81 0.15 -36.82
C SER A 362 6.19 -1.11 -36.03
N ALA A 363 6.75 -2.14 -36.68
CA ALA A 363 7.37 -3.28 -36.01
C ALA A 363 8.86 -3.03 -35.71
N GLY A 364 9.40 -1.90 -36.17
CA GLY A 364 10.80 -1.54 -35.97
C GLY A 364 11.72 -2.02 -37.07
N ARG A 365 11.21 -2.52 -38.21
CA ARG A 365 12.08 -2.92 -39.32
C ARG A 365 12.52 -1.69 -40.11
N VAL A 366 13.79 -1.68 -40.51
CA VAL A 366 14.41 -0.66 -41.36
C VAL A 366 14.98 -1.32 -42.62
N GLU A 367 14.76 -0.69 -43.78
CA GLU A 367 15.43 -0.99 -45.04
C GLU A 367 16.15 0.26 -45.56
N ILE A 368 17.37 0.12 -46.08
CA ILE A 368 18.18 1.22 -46.62
C ILE A 368 18.74 0.86 -48.01
N GLY A 369 18.42 1.69 -49.00
CA GLY A 369 19.18 1.84 -50.25
C GLY A 369 20.27 2.90 -50.03
N LEU A 370 21.47 2.46 -49.70
CA LEU A 370 22.58 3.31 -49.25
C LEU A 370 23.30 3.89 -50.46
N VAL A 371 23.45 5.21 -50.53
CA VAL A 371 24.21 5.91 -51.58
C VAL A 371 25.67 6.12 -51.15
N GLU A 372 26.61 6.03 -52.10
CA GLU A 372 28.03 6.29 -51.85
C GLU A 372 28.29 7.63 -51.14
N GLY A 373 29.16 7.61 -50.12
CA GLY A 373 29.62 8.80 -49.41
C GLY A 373 28.59 9.41 -48.45
N GLU A 374 27.39 8.85 -48.34
CA GLU A 374 26.36 9.30 -47.41
C GLU A 374 26.46 8.61 -46.04
N THR A 375 25.89 9.25 -45.02
CA THR A 375 25.66 8.69 -43.70
C THR A 375 24.17 8.62 -43.41
N VAL A 376 23.64 7.42 -43.22
CA VAL A 376 22.29 7.21 -42.68
C VAL A 376 22.40 7.00 -41.17
N THR A 377 21.67 7.77 -40.38
CA THR A 377 21.54 7.55 -38.93
C THR A 377 20.11 7.14 -38.61
N CYS A 378 19.93 6.02 -37.93
CA CYS A 378 18.63 5.50 -37.48
C CYS A 378 18.60 5.38 -35.95
N THR A 379 17.54 5.88 -35.32
CA THR A 379 17.36 5.90 -33.86
C THR A 379 16.18 5.04 -33.46
N TYR A 380 16.44 3.99 -32.69
CA TYR A 380 15.42 3.23 -31.96
C TYR A 380 15.18 3.89 -30.61
N THR A 381 13.93 4.26 -30.31
CA THR A 381 13.53 4.81 -29.01
C THR A 381 12.62 3.81 -28.32
N ASN A 382 12.98 3.38 -27.11
CA ASN A 382 12.10 2.51 -26.32
C ASN A 382 11.76 3.11 -24.97
N ARG A 383 10.60 2.69 -24.46
CA ARG A 383 10.13 2.92 -23.10
C ARG A 383 9.98 1.58 -22.40
N ARG A 384 10.12 1.53 -21.07
CA ARG A 384 9.86 0.33 -20.27
C ARG A 384 8.60 0.48 -19.42
N GLY A 385 7.72 -0.52 -19.51
CA GLY A 385 6.63 -0.72 -18.57
C GLY A 385 7.10 -1.39 -17.27
N GLY A 386 6.29 -1.22 -16.23
CA GLY A 386 6.12 -2.23 -15.19
C GLY A 386 5.18 -3.35 -15.67
N GLY A 387 4.59 -4.09 -14.74
CA GLY A 387 3.60 -5.13 -14.98
C GLY A 387 2.19 -4.71 -14.58
N GLU A 388 1.35 -5.65 -14.13
CA GLU A 388 0.00 -5.34 -13.65
C GLU A 388 0.10 -4.54 -12.34
N GLY A 389 -0.57 -3.39 -12.28
CA GLY A 389 -0.66 -2.56 -11.08
C GLY A 389 -2.05 -2.64 -10.45
N LEU A 390 -2.10 -2.81 -9.13
CA LEU A 390 -3.33 -2.88 -8.34
C LEU A 390 -3.20 -2.05 -7.06
N LEU A 391 -4.11 -1.09 -6.87
CA LEU A 391 -4.27 -0.34 -5.63
C LEU A 391 -5.59 -0.73 -4.96
N GLN A 392 -5.53 -1.08 -3.68
CA GLN A 392 -6.69 -1.51 -2.89
C GLN A 392 -6.85 -0.70 -1.60
N LYS A 393 -8.08 -0.63 -1.09
CA LYS A 393 -8.44 0.01 0.17
C LYS A 393 -9.14 -0.98 1.09
N GLU A 394 -8.66 -1.08 2.32
CA GLU A 394 -9.32 -1.81 3.41
C GLU A 394 -9.66 -0.87 4.57
N THR A 395 -10.66 -1.27 5.36
CA THR A 395 -10.97 -0.66 6.67
C THR A 395 -11.03 -1.68 7.79
N LEU A 396 -10.65 -1.26 8.99
CA LEU A 396 -10.82 -1.98 10.25
C LEU A 396 -11.71 -1.17 11.20
N GLY A 397 -12.43 -1.84 12.11
CA GLY A 397 -13.33 -1.19 13.09
C GLY A 397 -14.64 -0.62 12.52
N GLY A 398 -14.74 -0.40 11.22
CA GLY A 398 -15.94 0.12 10.55
C GLY A 398 -15.84 0.07 9.03
N THR A 399 -16.79 0.70 8.35
CA THR A 399 -16.87 0.86 6.89
C THR A 399 -17.03 2.34 6.54
N GLY A 400 -16.39 2.78 5.47
CA GLY A 400 -16.42 4.18 5.04
C GLY A 400 -16.15 4.37 3.55
N THR A 401 -16.42 5.58 3.09
CA THR A 401 -16.06 6.07 1.75
C THR A 401 -14.83 6.96 1.85
N PHE A 402 -13.80 6.67 1.07
CA PHE A 402 -12.52 7.38 1.08
C PHE A 402 -12.24 7.95 -0.31
N ASP A 403 -11.81 9.19 -0.32
CA ASP A 403 -11.55 9.94 -1.54
C ASP A 403 -10.04 9.99 -1.75
N ILE A 404 -9.57 9.27 -2.78
CA ILE A 404 -8.16 8.94 -3.01
C ILE A 404 -7.81 9.40 -4.40
N ASP A 405 -6.85 10.32 -4.51
CA ASP A 405 -6.20 10.64 -5.78
C ASP A 405 -4.93 9.79 -5.95
N LEU A 406 -4.47 9.64 -7.19
CA LEU A 406 -3.21 8.96 -7.51
C LEU A 406 -2.35 9.86 -8.40
N ASP A 407 -1.31 10.45 -7.82
CA ASP A 407 -0.26 11.14 -8.59
C ASP A 407 0.56 10.06 -9.33
N VAL A 408 0.69 10.18 -10.65
CA VAL A 408 1.37 9.21 -11.53
C VAL A 408 2.69 9.77 -12.07
N PRO A 409 3.69 8.92 -12.39
CA PRO A 409 4.97 9.38 -12.91
C PRO A 409 4.84 9.99 -14.32
N PRO A 410 5.79 10.85 -14.74
CA PRO A 410 5.78 11.46 -16.07
C PRO A 410 5.68 10.42 -17.20
N GLY A 411 4.75 10.64 -18.14
CA GLY A 411 4.51 9.73 -19.26
C GLY A 411 3.54 8.58 -18.98
N ALA A 412 3.10 8.39 -17.73
CA ALA A 412 1.96 7.55 -17.40
C ALA A 412 0.63 8.23 -17.82
N PRO A 413 -0.39 7.47 -18.27
CA PRO A 413 -1.73 8.01 -18.47
C PRO A 413 -2.35 8.39 -17.11
N PRO A 414 -3.18 9.46 -17.05
CA PRO A 414 -3.90 9.82 -15.83
C PRO A 414 -4.83 8.67 -15.39
N VAL A 415 -4.74 8.26 -14.13
CA VAL A 415 -5.61 7.23 -13.57
C VAL A 415 -6.81 7.92 -12.91
N ALA A 416 -7.99 7.76 -13.50
CA ALA A 416 -9.23 8.24 -12.90
C ALA A 416 -9.62 7.31 -11.73
N VAL A 417 -9.47 7.83 -10.52
CA VAL A 417 -9.89 7.19 -9.26
C VAL A 417 -11.19 7.83 -8.78
N ASN A 418 -12.14 6.98 -8.36
CA ASN A 418 -13.40 7.42 -7.74
C ASN A 418 -13.33 7.18 -6.23
N PRO A 419 -14.11 7.90 -5.41
CA PRO A 419 -14.21 7.60 -3.98
C PRO A 419 -14.58 6.13 -3.74
N VAL A 420 -13.69 5.40 -3.08
CA VAL A 420 -13.83 3.96 -2.81
C VAL A 420 -14.67 3.77 -1.55
N THR A 421 -15.69 2.92 -1.61
CA THR A 421 -16.54 2.60 -0.44
C THR A 421 -16.27 1.17 0.00
N THR A 422 -15.72 1.01 1.20
CA THR A 422 -15.51 -0.30 1.83
C THR A 422 -16.83 -0.90 2.28
N THR A 423 -17.15 -2.11 1.82
CA THR A 423 -18.45 -2.74 2.12
C THR A 423 -18.44 -3.57 3.40
N ARG A 424 -17.28 -4.07 3.82
CA ARG A 424 -17.07 -4.89 5.02
C ARG A 424 -15.69 -4.61 5.64
N PRO A 425 -15.55 -4.55 6.98
CA PRO A 425 -14.24 -4.44 7.61
C PRO A 425 -13.38 -5.69 7.34
N GLY A 426 -12.08 -5.52 7.13
CA GLY A 426 -11.13 -6.60 6.83
C GLY A 426 -11.31 -7.21 5.43
N VAL A 427 -11.91 -6.47 4.49
CA VAL A 427 -12.08 -6.88 3.08
C VAL A 427 -11.58 -5.75 2.17
N PRO A 428 -10.49 -5.97 1.41
CA PRO A 428 -9.99 -4.98 0.46
C PRO A 428 -10.93 -4.77 -0.75
N GLU A 429 -11.27 -3.52 -1.04
CA GLU A 429 -11.92 -3.09 -2.28
C GLU A 429 -10.86 -2.58 -3.29
N THR A 430 -11.12 -2.66 -4.59
CA THR A 430 -10.21 -2.09 -5.61
C THR A 430 -10.41 -0.57 -5.73
N VAL A 431 -9.32 0.19 -5.65
CA VAL A 431 -9.28 1.64 -5.92
C VAL A 431 -8.95 1.88 -7.39
N ALA A 432 -7.85 1.28 -7.86
CA ALA A 432 -7.38 1.38 -9.24
C ALA A 432 -6.76 0.05 -9.69
N ARG A 433 -6.81 -0.20 -11.00
CA ARG A 433 -6.07 -1.29 -11.66
C ARG A 433 -5.59 -0.85 -13.03
N ALA A 434 -4.41 -1.31 -13.43
CA ALA A 434 -3.85 -1.14 -14.76
C ALA A 434 -3.19 -2.45 -15.19
N GLN A 435 -3.44 -2.88 -16.43
CA GLN A 435 -2.87 -4.12 -16.97
C GLN A 435 -1.36 -4.00 -17.22
N GLU A 436 -0.88 -2.77 -17.40
CA GLU A 436 0.53 -2.40 -17.46
C GLU A 436 0.67 -0.98 -16.86
N VAL A 437 1.61 -0.78 -15.93
CA VAL A 437 1.97 0.54 -15.38
C VAL A 437 3.26 1.07 -16.03
N VAL A 438 3.55 2.36 -15.88
CA VAL A 438 4.84 2.94 -16.30
C VAL A 438 5.78 2.94 -15.10
N THR A 439 7.09 2.76 -15.30
CA THR A 439 8.05 2.82 -14.19
C THR A 439 8.18 4.23 -13.61
N GLY A 440 8.41 4.33 -12.30
CA GLY A 440 8.62 5.59 -11.58
C GLY A 440 7.76 5.74 -10.33
N THR A 441 7.83 6.89 -9.68
CA THR A 441 7.13 7.15 -8.42
C THR A 441 5.63 7.36 -8.64
N TYR A 442 4.81 6.52 -8.03
CA TYR A 442 3.38 6.75 -7.81
C TYR A 442 3.16 7.29 -6.40
N THR A 443 2.24 8.23 -6.20
CA THR A 443 1.83 8.67 -4.85
C THR A 443 0.33 8.61 -4.70
N ALA A 444 -0.16 7.73 -3.82
CA ALA A 444 -1.54 7.72 -3.39
C ALA A 444 -1.79 8.85 -2.38
N VAL A 445 -2.88 9.59 -2.56
CA VAL A 445 -3.22 10.79 -1.78
C VAL A 445 -4.65 10.64 -1.28
N GLU A 446 -4.80 10.24 -0.03
CA GLU A 446 -6.11 10.03 0.58
C GLU A 446 -6.55 11.26 1.37
N ARG A 447 -7.70 11.83 1.03
CA ARG A 447 -8.36 12.90 1.81
C ARG A 447 -8.95 12.30 3.09
N LYS A 448 -8.65 12.93 4.23
CA LYS A 448 -9.19 12.52 5.53
C LYS A 448 -10.70 12.74 5.54
N PRO A 449 -11.52 11.75 5.95
CA PRO A 449 -12.96 11.95 6.12
C PRO A 449 -13.24 13.08 7.12
N ALA A 450 -14.16 13.98 6.76
CA ALA A 450 -14.57 15.08 7.64
C ALA A 450 -15.18 14.53 8.96
N PRO A 451 -14.88 15.12 10.13
CA PRO A 451 -15.47 14.67 11.39
C PRO A 451 -17.00 14.79 11.39
N ASP A 452 -17.71 13.66 11.57
CA ASP A 452 -19.18 13.59 11.62
C ASP A 452 -19.74 13.26 13.02
N GLY A 453 -18.87 13.28 14.04
CA GLY A 453 -19.19 12.91 15.42
C GLY A 453 -19.37 11.41 15.68
N ARG A 454 -19.37 10.56 14.65
CA ARG A 454 -19.52 9.10 14.81
C ARG A 454 -18.22 8.40 15.15
N GLY A 455 -17.08 9.01 14.85
CA GLY A 455 -15.74 8.53 15.16
C GLY A 455 -14.67 9.22 14.32
N THR A 456 -13.43 8.73 14.41
CA THR A 456 -12.29 9.22 13.64
C THR A 456 -11.66 8.08 12.82
N TRP A 457 -11.21 8.41 11.62
CA TRP A 457 -10.46 7.52 10.76
C TRP A 457 -8.98 7.88 10.78
N GLU A 458 -8.11 6.87 10.74
CA GLU A 458 -6.67 7.02 10.60
C GLU A 458 -6.16 6.01 9.56
N LEU A 459 -5.37 6.45 8.58
CA LEU A 459 -4.60 5.53 7.72
C LEU A 459 -3.47 4.94 8.57
N THR A 460 -3.63 3.69 8.97
CA THR A 460 -2.76 3.02 9.95
C THR A 460 -1.72 2.10 9.34
N SER A 461 -1.90 1.69 8.08
CA SER A 461 -0.91 0.90 7.35
C SER A 461 -1.04 1.11 5.85
N ALA A 462 0.09 1.05 5.15
CA ALA A 462 0.18 1.01 3.71
C ALA A 462 1.25 0.00 3.32
N VAL A 463 0.92 -0.98 2.48
CA VAL A 463 1.83 -2.06 2.10
C VAL A 463 1.82 -2.23 0.60
N CYS A 464 2.98 -2.22 -0.05
CA CYS A 464 3.15 -2.51 -1.48
C CYS A 464 4.07 -3.73 -1.63
N ASP A 465 3.61 -4.77 -2.33
CA ASP A 465 4.33 -6.04 -2.56
C ASP A 465 4.87 -6.74 -1.28
N GLY A 466 4.26 -6.45 -0.13
CA GLY A 466 4.66 -6.96 1.18
C GLY A 466 5.67 -6.08 1.93
N GLU A 467 6.13 -4.97 1.35
CA GLU A 467 6.92 -3.94 2.02
C GLU A 467 6.01 -2.86 2.63
N GLU A 468 6.30 -2.47 3.88
CA GLU A 468 5.53 -1.44 4.59
C GLU A 468 6.02 -0.04 4.19
N MET A 469 5.10 0.76 3.63
CA MET A 469 5.39 2.05 3.03
C MET A 469 5.17 3.20 4.04
N PRO A 470 6.03 4.23 4.02
CA PRO A 470 5.91 5.35 4.96
C PRO A 470 4.66 6.20 4.66
N ILE A 471 3.80 6.35 5.66
CA ILE A 471 2.63 7.23 5.62
C ILE A 471 3.04 8.64 6.04
N THR A 472 2.84 9.62 5.16
CA THR A 472 3.06 11.04 5.45
C THR A 472 1.72 11.72 5.75
N ASP A 473 1.54 12.21 6.98
CA ASP A 473 0.42 13.06 7.34
C ASP A 473 0.68 14.51 6.89
N ALA A 474 -0.20 15.04 6.02
CA ALA A 474 -0.12 16.38 5.45
C ALA A 474 -1.31 17.26 5.87
N GLY A 475 -1.86 17.04 7.08
CA GLY A 475 -2.97 17.84 7.62
C GLY A 475 -4.32 17.27 7.22
N ASP A 476 -4.83 17.64 6.05
CA ASP A 476 -6.14 17.18 5.52
C ASP A 476 -6.01 15.94 4.61
N THR A 477 -4.79 15.48 4.34
CA THR A 477 -4.51 14.28 3.53
C THR A 477 -3.46 13.39 4.17
N TRP A 478 -3.50 12.10 3.85
CA TRP A 478 -2.36 11.19 3.98
C TRP A 478 -1.74 10.94 2.60
N ARG A 479 -0.42 10.82 2.52
CA ARG A 479 0.30 10.48 1.29
C ARG A 479 1.17 9.24 1.48
N VAL A 480 1.16 8.36 0.49
CA VAL A 480 2.00 7.16 0.42
C VAL A 480 2.64 7.12 -0.97
N ALA A 481 3.97 7.11 -1.03
CA ALA A 481 4.72 7.05 -2.28
C ALA A 481 5.35 5.67 -2.47
N HIS A 482 5.30 5.14 -3.68
CA HIS A 482 5.90 3.87 -4.09
C HIS A 482 6.67 4.05 -5.41
N GLU A 483 7.90 3.56 -5.48
CA GLU A 483 8.74 3.63 -6.68
C GLU A 483 8.60 2.33 -7.48
N VAL A 484 7.77 2.37 -8.52
CA VAL A 484 7.52 1.18 -9.35
C VAL A 484 8.72 0.91 -10.24
N THR A 485 9.40 -0.20 -9.96
CA THR A 485 10.57 -0.61 -10.72
C THR A 485 10.21 -1.41 -11.97
N ALA A 486 11.21 -1.61 -12.80
CA ALA A 486 11.08 -2.14 -14.14
C ALA A 486 10.69 -3.63 -14.16
N GLY A 487 9.43 -3.94 -14.53
CA GLY A 487 8.89 -5.31 -14.60
C GLY A 487 8.28 -5.81 -13.30
N GLU A 488 8.13 -4.92 -12.32
CA GLU A 488 7.41 -5.12 -11.07
C GLU A 488 5.88 -5.16 -11.31
N ASN A 489 5.13 -5.98 -10.58
CA ASN A 489 3.66 -5.95 -10.60
C ASN A 489 3.18 -5.34 -9.27
N PRO A 490 3.08 -4.01 -9.14
CA PRO A 490 2.86 -3.38 -7.85
C PRO A 490 1.44 -3.64 -7.32
N HIS A 491 1.35 -4.42 -6.23
CA HIS A 491 0.13 -4.68 -5.47
C HIS A 491 0.17 -3.92 -4.14
N CYS A 492 -0.52 -2.78 -4.08
CA CYS A 492 -0.58 -1.91 -2.90
C CYS A 492 -1.93 -1.99 -2.16
N LEU A 493 -1.89 -2.09 -0.84
CA LEU A 493 -3.04 -2.06 0.07
C LEU A 493 -2.91 -0.91 1.07
N LEU A 494 -3.94 -0.06 1.15
CA LEU A 494 -4.07 1.02 2.13
C LEU A 494 -5.14 0.66 3.17
N THR A 495 -4.77 0.55 4.45
CA THR A 495 -5.68 0.11 5.53
C THR A 495 -5.93 1.22 6.55
N ASN A 496 -7.20 1.64 6.68
CA ASN A 496 -7.62 2.62 7.69
C ASN A 496 -8.27 1.93 8.88
N THR A 497 -8.03 2.45 10.08
CA THR A 497 -8.72 2.02 11.29
C THR A 497 -9.73 3.08 11.73
N PHE A 498 -10.97 2.65 12.01
CA PHE A 498 -12.00 3.48 12.61
C PHE A 498 -11.95 3.38 14.14
N THR A 499 -11.89 4.53 14.80
CA THR A 499 -12.12 4.65 16.25
C THR A 499 -13.50 5.26 16.47
N PRO A 500 -14.47 4.51 17.05
CA PRO A 500 -15.80 5.04 17.32
C PRO A 500 -15.80 6.27 18.23
N GLY A 501 -16.64 7.24 17.89
CA GLY A 501 -16.92 8.44 18.66
C GLY A 501 -17.90 8.13 19.78
N GLY A 502 -17.54 8.57 20.98
CA GLY A 502 -18.26 8.27 22.20
C GLY A 502 -19.52 9.12 22.38
N ALA A 503 -20.41 8.64 23.24
CA ALA A 503 -21.62 9.34 23.62
C ALA A 503 -22.07 8.91 25.03
N LEU A 504 -22.82 9.76 25.73
CA LEU A 504 -23.39 9.46 27.04
C LEU A 504 -24.88 9.72 27.03
N ALA A 505 -25.67 8.65 27.05
CA ALA A 505 -27.11 8.71 27.26
C ALA A 505 -27.42 8.71 28.76
N ILE A 506 -28.51 9.38 29.15
CA ILE A 506 -28.96 9.45 30.53
C ILE A 506 -30.43 9.06 30.58
N GLU A 507 -30.80 8.25 31.56
CA GLU A 507 -32.17 7.83 31.84
C GLU A 507 -32.55 8.17 33.28
N LYS A 508 -33.80 8.61 33.47
CA LYS A 508 -34.40 8.94 34.76
C LYS A 508 -35.44 7.90 35.15
N VAL A 509 -35.46 7.54 36.43
CA VAL A 509 -36.61 6.91 37.10
C VAL A 509 -36.91 7.69 38.37
N THR A 510 -38.19 7.97 38.64
CA THR A 510 -38.64 8.59 39.89
C THR A 510 -39.56 7.66 40.68
N ARG A 511 -39.44 7.67 42.00
CA ARG A 511 -40.28 6.89 42.94
C ARG A 511 -41.04 7.80 43.88
N GLY A 512 -42.32 7.53 44.08
CA GLY A 512 -43.18 8.31 44.99
C GLY A 512 -43.59 9.70 44.48
N GLY A 513 -43.34 10.01 43.20
CA GLY A 513 -43.70 11.28 42.58
C GLY A 513 -43.13 11.42 41.16
N THR A 514 -43.35 12.59 40.57
CA THR A 514 -42.85 13.02 39.26
C THR A 514 -42.07 14.32 39.37
N GLY A 515 -41.15 14.58 38.45
CA GLY A 515 -40.33 15.79 38.49
C GLY A 515 -39.37 15.93 37.32
N THR A 516 -38.68 17.07 37.29
CA THR A 516 -37.77 17.48 36.23
C THR A 516 -36.35 17.55 36.76
N PHE A 517 -35.41 16.82 36.16
CA PHE A 517 -34.04 16.66 36.65
C PHE A 517 -33.06 17.15 35.59
N GLY A 518 -32.23 18.13 35.95
CA GLY A 518 -31.15 18.60 35.10
C GLY A 518 -29.95 17.66 35.19
N TYR A 519 -29.17 17.59 34.11
CA TYR A 519 -27.92 16.86 34.06
C TYR A 519 -26.84 17.67 33.38
N GLY A 520 -25.60 17.38 33.73
CA GLY A 520 -24.47 17.81 32.93
C GLY A 520 -23.33 16.81 32.92
N VAL A 521 -22.71 16.65 31.75
CA VAL A 521 -21.58 15.76 31.48
C VAL A 521 -20.33 16.62 31.26
N THR A 522 -19.31 16.43 32.10
CA THR A 522 -18.07 17.20 32.06
C THR A 522 -16.88 16.28 31.77
N PRO A 523 -16.15 16.46 30.65
CA PRO A 523 -14.92 15.73 30.38
C PRO A 523 -13.76 16.24 31.23
N HIS A 524 -12.89 15.35 31.71
CA HIS A 524 -11.66 15.72 32.41
C HIS A 524 -10.59 14.62 32.32
N PRO A 525 -9.30 14.93 32.60
CA PRO A 525 -8.28 13.93 32.82
C PRO A 525 -8.62 13.06 34.05
N ALA A 526 -8.32 11.76 33.96
CA ALA A 526 -8.54 10.79 35.03
C ALA A 526 -7.76 11.09 36.34
N VAL A 527 -6.77 11.98 36.29
CA VAL A 527 -5.86 12.29 37.42
C VAL A 527 -6.19 13.57 38.19
N THR A 528 -7.00 14.48 37.63
CA THR A 528 -7.26 15.81 38.22
C THR A 528 -8.71 16.04 38.62
N GLY A 529 -9.64 15.20 38.18
CA GLY A 529 -11.08 15.45 38.33
C GLY A 529 -11.58 16.61 37.43
N PRO A 530 -12.88 16.91 37.46
CA PRO A 530 -13.45 18.08 36.78
C PRO A 530 -12.96 19.38 37.41
N VAL A 531 -12.75 20.41 36.58
CA VAL A 531 -12.39 21.77 37.02
C VAL A 531 -13.59 22.71 36.95
N ASP A 532 -13.68 23.64 37.89
CA ASP A 532 -14.75 24.64 37.91
C ASP A 532 -14.76 25.46 36.61
N GLY A 533 -15.95 25.64 36.02
CA GLY A 533 -16.12 26.35 34.75
C GLY A 533 -15.76 25.56 33.49
N ALA A 534 -15.45 24.26 33.60
CA ALA A 534 -15.27 23.39 32.43
C ALA A 534 -16.54 23.35 31.55
N ALA A 535 -16.35 23.24 30.22
CA ALA A 535 -17.44 23.06 29.28
C ALA A 535 -18.22 21.76 29.60
N GLN A 536 -19.54 21.87 29.65
CA GLN A 536 -20.45 20.82 30.09
C GLN A 536 -21.56 20.63 29.06
N TYR A 537 -21.78 19.39 28.63
CA TYR A 537 -22.95 19.03 27.84
C TYR A 537 -24.14 18.90 28.78
N LYS A 538 -25.26 19.57 28.51
CA LYS A 538 -26.42 19.56 29.40
C LYS A 538 -27.62 18.86 28.80
N GLY A 539 -28.45 18.34 29.70
CA GLY A 539 -29.72 17.71 29.36
C GLY A 539 -30.69 17.72 30.53
N GLU A 540 -31.91 17.30 30.29
CA GLU A 540 -33.00 17.35 31.26
C GLU A 540 -33.94 16.16 31.05
N ALA A 541 -34.46 15.59 32.14
CA ALA A 541 -35.49 14.55 32.09
C ALA A 541 -36.69 14.95 32.95
N THR A 542 -37.87 15.06 32.34
CA THR A 542 -39.16 15.29 33.03
C THR A 542 -39.96 14.00 33.06
N THR A 543 -40.11 13.39 34.24
CA THR A 543 -40.90 12.15 34.37
C THR A 543 -42.39 12.46 34.43
N GLU A 544 -43.17 11.91 33.52
CA GLU A 544 -44.64 12.06 33.53
C GLU A 544 -45.34 11.00 34.40
N ALA A 545 -44.65 9.89 34.70
CA ALA A 545 -45.13 8.82 35.57
C ALA A 545 -43.99 8.30 36.46
N ALA A 546 -44.33 7.93 37.70
CA ALA A 546 -43.40 7.23 38.59
C ALA A 546 -43.08 5.82 38.10
N ASP A 547 -41.95 5.27 38.56
CA ASP A 547 -41.41 3.93 38.26
C ASP A 547 -41.26 3.61 36.76
N THR A 548 -41.30 4.65 35.92
CA THR A 548 -41.12 4.58 34.46
C THR A 548 -39.75 5.12 34.08
N VAL A 549 -39.13 4.56 33.04
CA VAL A 549 -37.86 5.03 32.47
C VAL A 549 -38.13 6.19 31.51
N THR A 550 -37.54 7.35 31.79
CA THR A 550 -37.61 8.55 30.95
C THR A 550 -36.21 8.93 30.47
N PRO A 551 -35.90 8.84 29.17
CA PRO A 551 -34.64 9.38 28.63
C PRO A 551 -34.53 10.88 28.89
N ALA A 552 -33.32 11.36 29.20
CA ALA A 552 -33.03 12.78 29.19
C ALA A 552 -32.95 13.28 27.74
N VAL A 553 -33.53 14.45 27.48
CA VAL A 553 -33.30 15.22 26.24
C VAL A 553 -32.12 16.15 26.44
N ARG A 554 -31.49 16.59 25.34
CA ARG A 554 -30.41 17.58 25.39
C ARG A 554 -30.95 18.98 25.71
N GLU A 555 -30.08 19.91 26.07
CA GLU A 555 -30.41 21.34 26.29
C GLU A 555 -31.06 22.01 25.06
N ASP A 556 -30.85 21.47 23.85
CA ASP A 556 -31.52 21.92 22.61
C ASP A 556 -32.90 21.30 22.36
N GLY A 557 -33.41 20.49 23.29
CA GLY A 557 -34.68 19.76 23.19
C GLY A 557 -34.64 18.55 22.25
N GLY A 558 -33.49 18.26 21.62
CA GLY A 558 -33.33 17.13 20.70
C GLY A 558 -33.29 15.77 21.42
N PRO A 559 -33.92 14.72 20.85
CA PRO A 559 -33.79 13.37 21.36
C PRO A 559 -32.40 12.81 21.03
N GLY A 560 -31.81 12.06 21.96
CA GLY A 560 -30.50 11.44 21.77
C GLY A 560 -29.72 11.31 23.08
N PRO A 561 -28.43 10.95 23.02
CA PRO A 561 -27.55 11.04 24.17
C PRO A 561 -27.38 12.50 24.60
N VAL A 562 -27.19 12.74 25.91
CA VAL A 562 -26.98 14.08 26.48
C VAL A 562 -25.66 14.69 26.01
N ALA A 563 -24.66 13.86 25.74
CA ALA A 563 -23.39 14.24 25.15
C ALA A 563 -23.01 13.30 23.99
N ASP A 564 -22.55 13.85 22.87
CA ASP A 564 -22.04 13.13 21.70
C ASP A 564 -20.68 13.68 21.24
N GLY A 565 -20.08 13.04 20.22
CA GLY A 565 -18.76 13.40 19.72
C GLY A 565 -17.64 13.24 20.75
N LEU A 566 -17.85 12.45 21.81
CA LEU A 566 -16.93 12.34 22.94
C LEU A 566 -15.67 11.56 22.53
N ARG A 567 -14.50 12.01 22.96
CA ARG A 567 -13.24 11.31 22.74
C ARG A 567 -13.15 10.04 23.57
N VAL A 568 -13.07 8.90 22.90
CA VAL A 568 -12.79 7.60 23.53
C VAL A 568 -11.27 7.51 23.80
N ASP A 569 -10.86 7.70 25.06
CA ASP A 569 -9.46 7.64 25.50
C ASP A 569 -9.37 7.20 26.96
N ASP A 570 -8.52 6.22 27.24
CA ASP A 570 -8.32 5.67 28.59
C ASP A 570 -7.84 6.68 29.64
N ARG A 571 -7.25 7.79 29.20
CA ARG A 571 -6.78 8.89 30.07
C ARG A 571 -7.88 9.89 30.44
N LEU A 572 -9.04 9.81 29.79
CA LEU A 572 -10.18 10.69 30.05
C LEU A 572 -11.22 10.02 30.95
N ARG A 573 -11.98 10.86 31.65
CA ARG A 573 -13.18 10.52 32.40
C ARG A 573 -14.25 11.56 32.15
N TYR A 574 -15.48 11.13 32.36
CA TYR A 574 -16.67 11.94 32.22
C TYR A 574 -17.41 11.93 33.55
N THR A 575 -17.40 13.05 34.26
CA THR A 575 -18.28 13.21 35.42
C THR A 575 -19.68 13.51 34.90
N VAL A 576 -20.65 12.64 35.23
CA VAL A 576 -22.07 12.89 35.00
C VAL A 576 -22.68 13.38 36.31
N GLN A 577 -23.14 14.63 36.32
CA GLN A 577 -23.72 15.32 37.47
C GLN A 577 -25.23 15.45 37.29
N GLU A 578 -26.01 14.98 38.26
CA GLU A 578 -27.44 15.25 38.38
C GLU A 578 -27.67 16.52 39.21
N TYR A 579 -28.59 17.37 38.75
CA TYR A 579 -29.07 18.56 39.45
C TYR A 579 -30.50 18.30 39.93
N LEU A 580 -30.65 18.10 41.23
CA LEU A 580 -31.94 17.84 41.87
C LEU A 580 -32.83 19.10 41.85
N PRO A 581 -34.17 18.94 41.74
CA PRO A 581 -35.09 20.02 42.10
C PRO A 581 -34.83 20.54 43.51
N PRO A 582 -34.98 21.85 43.77
CA PRO A 582 -34.97 22.40 45.12
C PRO A 582 -36.00 21.70 46.02
N ALA A 583 -35.69 21.62 47.32
CA ALA A 583 -36.67 21.23 48.32
C ALA A 583 -37.81 22.25 48.39
N THR A 584 -39.01 21.78 48.73
CA THR A 584 -40.22 22.60 48.89
C THR A 584 -40.94 22.21 50.18
N ASP A 585 -41.93 23.00 50.60
CA ASP A 585 -42.78 22.72 51.75
C ASP A 585 -43.58 21.40 51.63
N ALA A 586 -43.64 20.81 50.42
CA ALA A 586 -44.23 19.50 50.16
C ALA A 586 -43.23 18.34 50.28
N GLY A 587 -41.92 18.58 50.26
CA GLY A 587 -40.87 17.55 50.26
C GLY A 587 -39.67 17.83 49.35
N ARG A 588 -38.78 16.84 49.23
CA ARG A 588 -37.56 16.91 48.41
C ARG A 588 -37.24 15.59 47.71
N TRP A 589 -36.34 15.65 46.73
CA TRP A 589 -35.79 14.49 46.06
C TRP A 589 -34.48 14.00 46.70
N VAL A 590 -34.25 12.69 46.65
CA VAL A 590 -32.99 12.05 47.05
C VAL A 590 -32.57 11.05 45.97
N LEU A 591 -31.33 11.11 45.50
CA LEU A 591 -30.73 10.10 44.61
C LEU A 591 -30.56 8.79 45.39
N GLU A 592 -31.16 7.72 44.87
CA GLU A 592 -31.16 6.39 45.50
C GLU A 592 -30.09 5.49 44.88
N SER A 593 -29.93 5.52 43.55
CA SER A 593 -28.91 4.77 42.83
C SER A 593 -28.62 5.35 41.45
N VAL A 594 -27.39 5.18 40.98
CA VAL A 594 -26.99 5.36 39.58
C VAL A 594 -26.31 4.09 39.05
N ASP A 595 -26.56 3.75 37.79
CA ASP A 595 -25.96 2.61 37.10
C ASP A 595 -25.60 3.02 35.65
N CYS A 596 -24.31 3.05 35.32
CA CYS A 596 -23.79 3.25 33.95
C CYS A 596 -23.24 1.95 33.32
N GLY A 597 -23.55 0.79 33.92
CA GLY A 597 -23.00 -0.50 33.53
C GLY A 597 -21.47 -0.56 33.65
N VAL A 598 -20.85 -1.32 32.74
CA VAL A 598 -19.38 -1.55 32.72
C VAL A 598 -18.54 -0.31 32.45
N ALA A 599 -19.14 0.80 32.01
CA ALA A 599 -18.44 2.06 31.80
C ALA A 599 -18.30 2.89 33.08
N GLN A 600 -19.02 2.55 34.15
CA GLN A 600 -18.93 3.25 35.43
C GLN A 600 -17.55 3.04 36.06
N ASP A 601 -16.86 4.13 36.41
CA ASP A 601 -15.62 4.05 37.19
C ASP A 601 -15.93 4.22 38.68
N GLY A 602 -15.61 3.20 39.48
CA GLY A 602 -15.91 3.14 40.91
C GLY A 602 -17.38 2.83 41.28
N ALA A 603 -17.60 2.67 42.58
CA ALA A 603 -18.92 2.43 43.16
C ALA A 603 -19.62 3.75 43.48
N PHE A 604 -20.94 3.82 43.23
CA PHE A 604 -21.80 4.92 43.66
C PHE A 604 -21.67 5.14 45.17
N ARG A 605 -21.56 6.40 45.59
CA ARG A 605 -21.47 6.81 46.99
C ARG A 605 -22.80 7.39 47.44
N PRO A 606 -23.51 6.78 48.41
CA PRO A 606 -24.75 7.34 48.94
C PRO A 606 -24.57 8.80 49.38
N GLY A 607 -25.40 9.69 48.84
CA GLY A 607 -25.29 11.13 49.08
C GLY A 607 -24.42 11.92 48.08
N SER A 608 -23.74 11.27 47.12
CA SER A 608 -23.32 11.99 45.90
C SER A 608 -24.53 12.25 45.00
N SER A 609 -24.39 13.21 44.10
CA SER A 609 -25.29 13.46 42.97
C SER A 609 -24.59 13.27 41.62
N SER A 610 -23.42 12.62 41.63
CA SER A 610 -22.58 12.40 40.45
C SER A 610 -21.92 11.02 40.42
N VAL A 611 -21.48 10.64 39.22
CA VAL A 611 -20.79 9.39 38.88
C VAL A 611 -19.70 9.66 37.84
N GLU A 612 -18.59 8.92 37.91
CA GLU A 612 -17.55 8.94 36.87
C GLU A 612 -17.78 7.83 35.84
N VAL A 613 -17.52 8.14 34.56
CA VAL A 613 -17.67 7.22 33.44
C VAL A 613 -16.40 7.22 32.59
N ARG A 614 -15.96 6.03 32.17
CA ARG A 614 -14.87 5.81 31.20
C ARG A 614 -15.46 5.26 29.91
N LEU A 615 -15.18 5.93 28.81
CA LEU A 615 -15.52 5.43 27.47
C LEU A 615 -14.35 4.59 26.93
N THR A 616 -14.63 3.41 26.40
CA THR A 616 -13.64 2.53 25.76
C THR A 616 -14.08 2.18 24.33
N PRO A 617 -13.20 1.66 23.46
CA PRO A 617 -13.60 1.25 22.10
C PRO A 617 -14.70 0.17 22.08
N GLU A 618 -14.77 -0.68 23.10
CA GLU A 618 -15.78 -1.72 23.29
C GLU A 618 -17.10 -1.16 23.84
N HIS A 619 -17.02 -0.13 24.67
CA HIS A 619 -18.15 0.54 25.30
C HIS A 619 -18.10 2.07 25.12
N PRO A 620 -18.17 2.57 23.87
CA PRO A 620 -18.02 4.00 23.60
C PRO A 620 -19.30 4.79 23.91
N ARG A 621 -20.44 4.11 24.03
CA ARG A 621 -21.78 4.72 24.13
C ARG A 621 -22.65 4.13 25.25
N PRO A 622 -22.25 4.24 26.53
CA PRO A 622 -23.04 3.74 27.65
C PRO A 622 -24.25 4.65 27.96
N THR A 623 -25.21 4.07 28.69
CA THR A 623 -26.38 4.77 29.24
C THR A 623 -26.28 4.76 30.77
N CYS A 624 -26.37 5.92 31.40
CA CYS A 624 -26.43 6.07 32.86
C CYS A 624 -27.88 6.23 33.34
N ARG A 625 -28.37 5.30 34.16
CA ARG A 625 -29.72 5.37 34.73
C ARG A 625 -29.69 5.87 36.18
N PHE A 626 -30.34 7.02 36.43
CA PHE A 626 -30.46 7.66 37.75
C PHE A 626 -31.85 7.44 38.34
N VAL A 627 -31.91 6.84 39.53
CA VAL A 627 -33.16 6.52 40.24
C VAL A 627 -33.30 7.40 41.48
N ASN A 628 -34.33 8.24 41.55
CA ASN A 628 -34.55 9.13 42.69
C ASN A 628 -35.88 8.84 43.37
N ARG A 629 -35.91 9.04 44.68
CA ARG A 629 -37.09 8.87 45.51
C ARG A 629 -37.53 10.22 46.07
N TYR A 630 -38.82 10.51 45.97
CA TYR A 630 -39.44 11.65 46.63
C TYR A 630 -39.62 11.34 48.11
N VAL A 631 -39.22 12.29 48.96
CA VAL A 631 -39.44 12.24 50.41
C VAL A 631 -40.31 13.45 50.75
N ALA A 632 -41.60 13.19 50.99
CA ALA A 632 -42.55 14.21 51.39
C ALA A 632 -42.13 14.90 52.71
N ALA A 633 -42.49 16.17 52.87
CA ALA A 633 -42.27 16.88 54.12
C ALA A 633 -43.13 16.29 55.25
N GLY A 634 -42.63 16.37 56.49
CA GLY A 634 -43.42 16.15 57.68
C GLY A 634 -44.20 17.42 58.00
N THR A 635 -45.40 17.32 58.56
CA THR A 635 -46.22 18.52 58.87
C THR A 635 -46.65 18.53 60.33
N VAL A 636 -46.85 19.73 60.88
CA VAL A 636 -47.50 19.92 62.19
C VAL A 636 -48.70 20.87 62.08
N ASP A 637 -49.87 20.40 62.52
CA ASP A 637 -51.07 21.21 62.75
C ASP A 637 -51.24 21.39 64.27
N VAL A 638 -51.19 22.62 64.81
CA VAL A 638 -51.45 22.86 66.26
C VAL A 638 -52.81 23.55 66.43
N ILE A 639 -53.73 22.88 67.13
CA ILE A 639 -55.14 23.27 67.22
C ILE A 639 -55.54 23.49 68.69
N LYS A 640 -56.17 24.63 68.97
CA LYS A 640 -56.76 24.98 70.25
C LYS A 640 -58.30 24.93 70.18
N THR A 641 -58.90 24.26 71.15
CA THR A 641 -60.34 24.35 71.46
C THR A 641 -60.53 24.96 72.84
N THR A 642 -61.48 25.87 72.98
CA THR A 642 -61.74 26.65 74.20
C THR A 642 -63.22 27.06 74.25
N THR A 643 -63.63 27.80 75.28
CA THR A 643 -64.97 28.41 75.30
C THR A 643 -64.99 29.76 74.57
N ASP A 644 -66.12 30.02 73.91
CA ASP A 644 -66.58 31.31 73.38
C ASP A 644 -67.31 32.16 74.44
N ASP A 645 -67.54 31.63 75.64
CA ASP A 645 -68.10 32.37 76.78
C ASP A 645 -67.10 33.44 77.29
N GLU A 646 -67.41 34.71 77.03
CA GLU A 646 -66.59 35.86 77.43
C GLU A 646 -66.64 36.15 78.94
N GLU A 647 -67.64 35.65 79.68
CA GLU A 647 -67.67 35.76 81.15
C GLU A 647 -66.67 34.78 81.78
N LEU A 648 -66.57 33.56 81.22
CA LEU A 648 -65.58 32.57 81.65
C LEU A 648 -64.16 32.85 81.13
N ARG A 649 -64.06 33.52 79.97
CA ARG A 649 -62.79 33.79 79.27
C ARG A 649 -62.72 35.20 78.66
N PRO A 650 -62.58 36.25 79.49
CA PRO A 650 -62.51 37.65 79.04
C PRO A 650 -61.19 38.03 78.36
N GLU A 651 -60.14 37.21 78.47
CA GLU A 651 -58.84 37.45 77.84
C GLU A 651 -58.51 36.43 76.72
N ALA A 652 -57.53 36.77 75.88
CA ALA A 652 -57.08 35.88 74.83
C ALA A 652 -56.25 34.71 75.39
N ALA A 653 -56.54 33.48 74.92
CA ALA A 653 -55.73 32.30 75.23
C ALA A 653 -54.54 32.23 74.25
N ARG A 654 -53.31 32.05 74.74
CA ARG A 654 -52.10 32.01 73.91
C ARG A 654 -51.52 30.62 73.84
N LEU A 655 -51.34 30.08 72.64
CA LEU A 655 -50.49 28.90 72.38
C LEU A 655 -49.20 29.33 71.71
N VAL A 656 -48.11 28.60 71.98
CA VAL A 656 -46.80 28.78 71.36
C VAL A 656 -46.23 27.41 70.96
N LEU A 657 -45.79 27.29 69.71
CA LEU A 657 -45.03 26.19 69.13
C LEU A 657 -43.56 26.61 69.04
N ASN A 658 -42.64 25.76 69.52
CA ASN A 658 -41.20 25.92 69.29
C ASN A 658 -40.59 24.57 68.86
N CYS A 659 -39.80 24.57 67.80
CA CYS A 659 -39.14 23.38 67.25
C CYS A 659 -37.60 23.52 67.21
N ALA A 660 -36.90 22.39 67.26
CA ALA A 660 -35.43 22.34 67.40
C ALA A 660 -34.64 22.82 66.18
N ASP A 661 -35.30 23.04 65.05
CA ASP A 661 -34.77 23.65 63.83
C ASP A 661 -34.82 25.18 63.84
N GLY A 662 -35.42 25.79 64.87
CA GLY A 662 -35.60 27.23 65.01
C GLY A 662 -36.99 27.74 64.59
N THR A 663 -37.91 26.86 64.21
CA THR A 663 -39.30 27.24 63.93
C THR A 663 -40.01 27.63 65.22
N GLU A 664 -40.43 28.90 65.34
CA GLU A 664 -41.22 29.44 66.45
C GLU A 664 -42.49 30.13 65.90
N ASP A 665 -43.66 29.84 66.48
CA ASP A 665 -44.93 30.46 66.09
C ASP A 665 -45.94 30.47 67.25
N ALA A 666 -46.93 31.35 67.21
CA ALA A 666 -47.91 31.53 68.28
C ALA A 666 -49.28 31.98 67.77
N VAL A 667 -50.34 31.56 68.45
CA VAL A 667 -51.71 32.03 68.23
C VAL A 667 -52.32 32.57 69.52
N ASP A 668 -52.85 33.78 69.47
CA ASP A 668 -53.70 34.37 70.51
C ASP A 668 -55.17 34.21 70.08
N VAL A 669 -55.91 33.32 70.75
CA VAL A 669 -57.34 33.07 70.52
C VAL A 669 -58.14 34.13 71.27
N ALA A 670 -58.68 35.11 70.52
CA ALA A 670 -59.45 36.23 71.06
C ALA A 670 -60.64 35.78 71.94
N PRO A 671 -61.12 36.62 72.88
CA PRO A 671 -62.43 36.44 73.53
C PRO A 671 -63.55 36.20 72.50
N GLY A 672 -64.61 35.49 72.89
CA GLY A 672 -65.72 35.15 71.99
C GLY A 672 -65.44 34.04 70.96
N ALA A 673 -64.18 33.62 70.78
CA ALA A 673 -63.82 32.52 69.87
C ALA A 673 -63.77 31.15 70.57
N SER A 674 -64.40 30.13 70.01
CA SER A 674 -64.38 28.74 70.54
C SER A 674 -63.09 27.96 70.22
N GLY A 675 -62.13 28.57 69.52
CA GLY A 675 -60.86 27.93 69.18
C GLY A 675 -60.00 28.74 68.22
N GLY A 676 -58.85 28.16 67.87
CA GLY A 676 -57.93 28.71 66.88
C GLY A 676 -56.83 27.69 66.54
N SER A 677 -55.96 28.03 65.60
CA SER A 677 -54.84 27.18 65.21
C SER A 677 -53.61 28.00 64.87
N ILE A 678 -52.44 27.47 65.17
CA ILE A 678 -51.18 27.94 64.59
C ILE A 678 -51.18 27.49 63.11
N PRO A 679 -50.71 28.32 62.15
CA PRO A 679 -50.45 27.89 60.78
C PRO A 679 -49.70 26.55 60.71
N ARG A 680 -49.94 25.79 59.63
CA ARG A 680 -49.23 24.53 59.41
C ARG A 680 -47.77 24.82 59.09
N HIS A 681 -46.86 24.16 59.81
CA HIS A 681 -45.43 24.15 59.50
C HIS A 681 -45.03 22.82 58.85
N SER A 682 -44.12 22.89 57.89
CA SER A 682 -43.56 21.76 57.14
C SER A 682 -42.07 21.58 57.45
N PHE A 683 -41.61 20.33 57.54
CA PHE A 683 -40.24 19.97 57.88
C PHE A 683 -39.71 18.92 56.91
N ASP A 684 -38.62 19.24 56.20
CA ASP A 684 -37.96 18.32 55.28
C ASP A 684 -37.06 17.31 56.02
N THR A 685 -36.59 17.65 57.22
CA THR A 685 -35.77 16.83 58.10
C THR A 685 -36.54 16.44 59.36
N ALA A 686 -36.08 15.41 60.07
CA ALA A 686 -36.73 15.00 61.32
C ALA A 686 -36.35 15.98 62.44
N THR A 687 -37.35 16.61 63.03
CA THR A 687 -37.20 17.60 64.12
C THR A 687 -37.99 17.19 65.36
N THR A 688 -37.78 17.91 66.45
CA THR A 688 -38.56 17.81 67.68
C THR A 688 -39.20 19.14 68.02
N CYS A 689 -40.49 19.12 68.33
CA CYS A 689 -41.30 20.30 68.61
C CYS A 689 -41.90 20.22 70.02
N THR A 690 -42.20 21.39 70.60
CA THR A 690 -42.88 21.56 71.89
C THR A 690 -44.04 22.53 71.71
N VAL A 691 -45.17 22.28 72.37
CA VAL A 691 -46.31 23.21 72.42
C VAL A 691 -46.58 23.57 73.87
N THR A 692 -46.71 24.87 74.14
CA THR A 692 -47.04 25.44 75.46
C THR A 692 -48.25 26.34 75.37
N GLU A 693 -48.93 26.55 76.50
CA GLU A 693 -50.02 27.51 76.64
C GLU A 693 -49.68 28.50 77.78
N PRO A 694 -48.98 29.62 77.49
CA PRO A 694 -48.60 30.58 78.53
C PRO A 694 -49.77 31.32 79.17
N ARG A 695 -50.94 31.37 78.51
CA ARG A 695 -52.16 32.03 79.00
C ARG A 695 -53.40 31.27 78.55
N THR A 696 -54.33 30.99 79.46
CA THR A 696 -55.63 30.36 79.15
C THR A 696 -56.75 31.37 78.87
N GLY A 697 -56.54 32.65 79.20
CA GLY A 697 -57.52 33.74 79.05
C GLY A 697 -58.64 33.78 80.10
N ALA A 698 -58.55 32.94 81.13
CA ALA A 698 -59.63 32.71 82.11
C ALA A 698 -59.93 33.92 83.02
N ALA A 699 -61.21 34.07 83.39
CA ALA A 699 -61.61 34.95 84.48
C ALA A 699 -61.02 34.49 85.82
N ALA A 700 -60.86 35.43 86.77
CA ALA A 700 -60.17 35.18 88.04
C ALA A 700 -60.82 34.11 88.94
N ASP A 701 -62.11 33.84 88.75
CA ASP A 701 -62.92 32.86 89.47
C ASP A 701 -63.28 31.61 88.64
N ALA A 702 -62.93 31.58 87.35
CA ALA A 702 -63.14 30.44 86.47
C ALA A 702 -62.06 29.35 86.68
N LYS A 703 -62.49 28.10 86.86
CA LYS A 703 -61.58 26.94 86.90
C LYS A 703 -61.40 26.37 85.50
N VAL A 704 -60.14 26.20 85.08
CA VAL A 704 -59.78 25.60 83.79
C VAL A 704 -59.18 24.22 83.98
N VAL A 705 -59.66 23.25 83.20
CA VAL A 705 -59.00 21.95 83.00
C VAL A 705 -58.47 21.92 81.58
N THR A 706 -57.14 21.87 81.43
CA THR A 706 -56.46 21.78 80.14
C THR A 706 -56.07 20.33 79.85
N SER A 707 -56.42 19.83 78.67
CA SER A 707 -55.93 18.56 78.14
C SER A 707 -55.16 18.80 76.84
N ALA A 708 -54.09 18.02 76.63
CA ALA A 708 -53.29 18.07 75.42
C ALA A 708 -53.05 16.65 74.88
N SER A 709 -52.94 16.55 73.55
CA SER A 709 -52.82 15.28 72.84
C SER A 709 -52.13 15.44 71.50
N VAL A 710 -51.45 14.39 71.06
CA VAL A 710 -50.80 14.32 69.74
C VAL A 710 -51.35 13.12 68.95
N MET A 711 -51.48 13.31 67.65
CA MET A 711 -51.91 12.32 66.67
C MET A 711 -50.93 12.36 65.50
N VAL A 712 -50.61 11.20 64.91
CA VAL A 712 -49.72 11.09 63.74
C VAL A 712 -50.42 10.25 62.69
N ASP A 713 -50.43 10.72 61.44
CA ASP A 713 -51.01 10.07 60.26
C ASP A 713 -52.45 9.57 60.48
N ASP A 714 -53.26 10.44 61.09
CA ASP A 714 -54.67 10.21 61.46
C ASP A 714 -54.90 8.94 62.33
N GLY A 715 -53.85 8.49 63.02
CA GLY A 715 -53.89 7.35 63.95
C GLY A 715 -54.49 7.66 65.34
N GLU A 716 -54.19 6.82 66.32
CA GLU A 716 -54.69 6.96 67.70
C GLU A 716 -54.24 8.28 68.35
N GLN A 717 -55.18 9.02 68.95
CA GLN A 717 -54.93 10.24 69.69
C GLN A 717 -54.32 9.95 71.07
N ARG A 718 -53.06 10.30 71.28
CA ARG A 718 -52.32 10.00 72.52
C ARG A 718 -52.24 11.22 73.43
N PRO A 719 -52.57 11.11 74.74
CA PRO A 719 -52.43 12.23 75.66
C PRO A 719 -50.95 12.59 75.88
N VAL A 720 -50.65 13.89 75.94
CA VAL A 720 -49.30 14.43 76.18
C VAL A 720 -49.36 15.61 77.13
N GLY A 721 -48.25 15.90 77.82
CA GLY A 721 -48.13 17.12 78.63
C GLY A 721 -47.77 18.32 77.76
N LEU A 722 -48.30 19.50 78.09
CA LEU A 722 -47.77 20.76 77.54
C LEU A 722 -46.30 20.93 77.92
N GLY A 723 -45.51 21.48 77.00
CA GLY A 723 -44.06 21.60 77.11
C GLY A 723 -43.25 20.31 76.94
N GLN A 724 -43.91 19.15 76.75
CA GLN A 724 -43.19 17.91 76.41
C GLN A 724 -42.82 17.88 74.92
N PRO A 725 -41.61 17.42 74.55
CA PRO A 725 -41.20 17.32 73.16
C PRO A 725 -41.88 16.14 72.46
N PHE A 726 -42.29 16.36 71.20
CA PHE A 726 -42.75 15.32 70.28
C PHE A 726 -41.97 15.40 68.96
N ALA A 727 -41.81 14.27 68.28
CA ALA A 727 -41.06 14.19 67.03
C ALA A 727 -41.98 14.48 65.84
N VAL A 728 -41.50 15.30 64.89
CA VAL A 728 -42.10 15.46 63.55
C VAL A 728 -41.13 14.83 62.55
N ARG A 729 -41.63 13.95 61.69
CA ARG A 729 -40.82 13.17 60.74
C ARG A 729 -41.24 13.44 59.31
N PRO A 730 -40.30 13.50 58.34
CA PRO A 730 -40.61 13.57 56.92
C PRO A 730 -41.56 12.45 56.50
N GLY A 731 -42.58 12.79 55.73
CA GLY A 731 -43.63 11.87 55.27
C GLY A 731 -44.79 11.65 56.23
N SER A 732 -44.78 12.23 57.44
CA SER A 732 -45.85 12.10 58.43
C SER A 732 -46.55 13.43 58.74
N ARG A 733 -47.87 13.39 58.91
CA ARG A 733 -48.70 14.49 59.40
C ARG A 733 -48.92 14.36 60.91
N THR A 734 -48.49 15.37 61.66
CA THR A 734 -48.66 15.44 63.12
C THR A 734 -49.74 16.46 63.46
N VAL A 735 -50.71 16.10 64.31
CA VAL A 735 -51.74 17.03 64.81
C VAL A 735 -51.64 17.11 66.33
N PHE A 736 -51.32 18.28 66.86
CA PHE A 736 -51.25 18.55 68.29
C PHE A 736 -52.50 19.33 68.71
N ARG A 737 -53.34 18.74 69.57
CA ARG A 737 -54.60 19.34 70.03
C ARG A 737 -54.50 19.70 71.51
N VAL A 738 -54.89 20.93 71.85
CA VAL A 738 -55.05 21.40 73.22
C VAL A 738 -56.50 21.85 73.43
N ALA A 739 -57.15 21.38 74.49
CA ALA A 739 -58.52 21.74 74.83
C ALA A 739 -58.58 22.30 76.25
N ASN A 740 -59.28 23.43 76.45
CA ASN A 740 -59.64 23.94 77.77
C ASN A 740 -61.13 23.73 78.04
N ALA A 741 -61.46 23.09 79.15
CA ALA A 741 -62.80 23.09 79.72
C ALA A 741 -62.86 24.08 80.89
N PHE A 742 -63.81 25.02 80.84
CA PHE A 742 -64.00 26.06 81.86
C PHE A 742 -65.20 25.72 82.75
N THR A 743 -65.14 26.10 84.02
CA THR A 743 -66.29 26.04 84.95
C THR A 743 -66.28 27.26 85.86
N GLY A 744 -67.39 28.00 85.91
CA GLY A 744 -67.60 29.16 86.78
C GLY A 744 -68.71 28.93 87.83
N PRO A 745 -68.96 29.89 88.73
CA PRO A 745 -70.04 29.80 89.72
C PRO A 745 -71.42 29.94 89.03
N SER A 746 -72.21 28.86 89.05
CA SER A 746 -73.53 28.83 88.39
C SER A 746 -74.51 29.88 88.95
N PRO A 747 -75.20 30.66 88.11
CA PRO A 747 -76.44 31.30 88.53
C PRO A 747 -77.50 30.23 88.87
N SER A 748 -78.36 30.55 89.85
CA SER A 748 -79.33 29.61 90.43
C SER A 748 -80.49 29.27 89.47
N PRO A 749 -81.03 28.03 89.46
CA PRO A 749 -81.98 27.59 88.44
C PRO A 749 -83.39 28.16 88.62
N SER A 750 -84.07 28.41 87.49
CA SER A 750 -85.49 28.81 87.42
C SER A 750 -86.33 27.66 86.79
N PRO A 751 -87.63 27.48 87.14
CA PRO A 751 -88.24 26.16 87.19
C PRO A 751 -88.91 25.66 85.91
N SER A 752 -89.01 24.33 85.78
CA SER A 752 -89.83 23.64 84.78
C SER A 752 -91.34 23.81 85.02
N PRO A 753 -92.17 23.92 83.96
CA PRO A 753 -93.60 23.63 84.00
C PRO A 753 -93.92 22.17 83.67
N SER A 754 -95.05 21.68 84.22
CA SER A 754 -95.53 20.30 84.16
C SER A 754 -96.37 19.94 82.90
N PRO A 755 -96.65 18.65 82.63
CA PRO A 755 -97.23 18.15 81.38
C PRO A 755 -98.75 17.87 81.41
N SER A 756 -99.39 17.75 80.23
CA SER A 756 -100.57 16.91 79.85
C SER A 756 -101.42 17.54 78.71
N PRO A 757 -102.31 16.81 77.99
CA PRO A 757 -102.16 15.44 77.48
C PRO A 757 -102.70 15.18 76.03
N SER A 758 -102.16 14.16 75.37
CA SER A 758 -102.78 13.15 74.46
C SER A 758 -103.92 13.50 73.45
N THR A 759 -103.69 13.18 72.16
CA THR A 759 -104.64 12.42 71.29
C THR A 759 -103.91 11.68 70.13
N SER A 760 -104.59 10.70 69.50
CA SER A 760 -104.08 9.61 68.63
C SER A 760 -104.19 9.86 67.10
N PRO A 761 -103.60 9.00 66.21
CA PRO A 761 -103.50 9.17 64.72
C PRO A 761 -104.72 8.56 63.97
N PRO A 762 -104.78 8.27 62.62
CA PRO A 762 -103.85 8.35 61.45
C PRO A 762 -104.49 9.13 60.24
N PRO A 763 -104.30 8.91 58.89
CA PRO A 763 -103.44 8.03 58.06
C PRO A 763 -102.78 8.71 56.79
N SER A 764 -102.37 7.91 55.78
CA SER A 764 -101.82 8.30 54.45
C SER A 764 -102.88 8.60 53.35
N PRO A 765 -102.45 9.05 52.14
CA PRO A 765 -102.65 8.21 50.94
C PRO A 765 -101.54 8.31 49.83
N GLY A 766 -101.54 7.36 48.87
CA GLY A 766 -100.98 7.52 47.49
C GLY A 766 -102.14 7.66 46.47
N PRO A 767 -102.08 7.18 45.19
CA PRO A 767 -100.97 6.87 44.26
C PRO A 767 -101.20 7.39 42.79
N SER A 768 -100.41 6.90 41.80
CA SER A 768 -100.75 6.65 40.35
C SER A 768 -100.78 7.76 39.25
N GLY A 769 -100.38 7.35 38.02
CA GLY A 769 -100.51 8.04 36.69
C GLY A 769 -99.20 8.68 36.13
N GLU A 770 -98.79 8.59 34.85
CA GLU A 770 -99.28 7.91 33.63
C GLU A 770 -98.13 7.74 32.56
N LEU A 771 -98.37 6.99 31.47
CA LEU A 771 -97.48 6.72 30.30
C LEU A 771 -97.62 7.82 29.19
N PRO A 772 -96.83 7.91 28.06
CA PRO A 772 -96.23 6.82 27.25
C PRO A 772 -94.87 7.07 26.50
N HIS A 773 -94.49 6.05 25.70
CA HIS A 773 -93.55 5.95 24.54
C HIS A 773 -93.02 7.24 23.86
N THR A 774 -91.83 7.29 23.24
CA THR A 774 -91.06 6.32 22.39
C THR A 774 -89.54 6.41 22.72
N GLY A 775 -88.63 5.47 22.45
CA GLY A 775 -88.53 4.31 21.57
C GLY A 775 -87.04 4.15 21.17
N ASP A 776 -86.53 2.91 21.24
CA ASP A 776 -85.50 2.27 20.39
C ASP A 776 -84.07 2.89 20.31
N ASP A 777 -82.94 2.14 20.31
CA ASP A 777 -82.68 0.71 20.06
C ASP A 777 -81.37 0.23 20.76
N GLY A 778 -81.07 -1.08 20.71
CA GLY A 778 -79.65 -1.51 20.56
C GLY A 778 -78.94 -2.30 21.68
N SER A 779 -79.61 -3.24 22.34
CA SER A 779 -79.07 -4.12 23.41
C SER A 779 -78.06 -5.22 22.98
N TRP A 780 -77.43 -5.86 23.99
CA TRP A 780 -76.73 -7.19 23.98
C TRP A 780 -75.27 -7.20 23.40
N LEU A 781 -74.27 -7.94 23.95
CA LEU A 781 -74.18 -8.84 25.11
C LEU A 781 -72.72 -9.02 25.60
N ALA A 782 -72.55 -9.25 26.91
CA ALA A 782 -71.40 -9.95 27.53
C ALA A 782 -71.65 -11.50 27.49
N PRO A 783 -70.81 -12.44 28.02
CA PRO A 783 -69.75 -12.23 29.01
C PRO A 783 -68.49 -13.16 28.99
N THR A 784 -67.53 -12.79 29.84
CA THR A 784 -66.55 -13.56 30.65
C THR A 784 -66.22 -15.05 30.41
N ALA A 785 -64.90 -15.31 30.31
CA ALA A 785 -64.04 -16.23 31.10
C ALA A 785 -64.32 -17.76 31.23
N GLY A 786 -63.26 -18.59 31.17
CA GLY A 786 -63.29 -19.97 31.71
C GLY A 786 -62.22 -21.00 31.25
N LEU A 787 -61.04 -20.98 31.88
CA LEU A 787 -60.14 -22.12 32.24
C LEU A 787 -60.08 -23.47 31.45
N ALA A 788 -58.85 -23.78 30.98
CA ALA A 788 -58.04 -24.99 31.29
C ALA A 788 -58.07 -26.32 30.46
N PHE A 789 -56.93 -27.04 30.57
CA PHE A 789 -56.61 -28.47 30.28
C PHE A 789 -56.21 -28.97 28.86
N ALA A 790 -54.90 -28.88 28.57
CA ALA A 790 -53.90 -29.95 28.30
C ALA A 790 -54.07 -31.09 27.23
N LEU A 791 -52.89 -31.59 26.76
CA LEU A 791 -52.58 -32.88 26.08
C LEU A 791 -52.96 -32.96 24.56
N LEU A 792 -52.19 -33.53 23.61
CA LEU A 792 -50.99 -34.40 23.58
C LEU A 792 -50.23 -34.33 22.21
N LEU A 793 -48.90 -34.61 22.23
CA LEU A 793 -48.04 -35.19 21.15
C LEU A 793 -47.86 -34.43 19.80
N GLY A 794 -46.70 -34.45 19.14
CA GLY A 794 -45.40 -35.05 19.50
C GLY A 794 -44.38 -35.03 18.34
N GLY A 795 -43.11 -35.39 18.64
CA GLY A 795 -42.02 -35.54 17.64
C GLY A 795 -41.31 -34.21 17.28
N GLY A 796 -39.97 -34.14 17.20
CA GLY A 796 -38.94 -35.14 17.51
C GLY A 796 -37.57 -34.49 17.74
N VAL A 797 -36.78 -35.08 18.64
CA VAL A 797 -35.41 -34.67 18.98
C VAL A 797 -34.40 -35.22 17.95
N LEU A 798 -33.16 -34.71 18.00
CA LEU A 798 -31.82 -35.27 17.63
C LEU A 798 -31.05 -34.22 16.78
N LEU A 799 -29.77 -33.88 17.03
CA LEU A 799 -28.77 -34.38 17.98
C LEU A 799 -27.69 -33.32 18.33
N ARG A 800 -26.90 -33.58 19.38
CA ARG A 800 -25.78 -32.73 19.86
C ARG A 800 -24.41 -33.18 19.32
N LEU A 801 -23.50 -32.20 19.18
CA LEU A 801 -22.05 -32.18 19.53
C LEU A 801 -21.20 -33.48 19.47
N ALA A 802 -20.15 -33.49 18.61
CA ALA A 802 -18.89 -34.26 18.69
C ALA A 802 -17.89 -33.83 17.56
N TRP A 803 -16.55 -34.06 17.56
CA TRP A 803 -15.53 -34.15 18.63
C TRP A 803 -14.07 -34.12 18.05
N VAL A 804 -13.28 -33.06 18.34
CA VAL A 804 -11.78 -33.07 18.55
C VAL A 804 -10.73 -33.22 17.39
N ARG A 805 -9.65 -32.40 17.51
CA ARG A 805 -8.22 -32.52 17.07
C ARG A 805 -7.74 -32.38 15.59
N ARG A 806 -6.83 -31.39 15.43
CA ARG A 806 -5.45 -31.44 14.83
C ARG A 806 -5.15 -32.36 13.62
N ARG A 807 -4.78 -31.73 12.49
CA ARG A 807 -3.50 -31.81 11.70
C ARG A 807 -3.66 -30.83 10.50
N ARG A 808 -2.71 -29.94 10.14
CA ARG A 808 -1.32 -30.05 9.62
C ARG A 808 -1.23 -30.49 8.14
N TYR A 809 -0.69 -29.59 7.30
CA TYR A 809 -0.40 -29.70 5.87
C TYR A 809 -1.65 -29.86 4.97
N GLU A 810 -1.69 -29.30 3.76
CA GLU A 810 -0.61 -28.67 2.97
C GLU A 810 -0.51 -27.15 3.13
#